data_AF-A0A1E5MIG5-F1
#
_entry.id   AF-A0A1E5MIG5-F1
#
_cell.length_a   1.000
_cell.length_b   1.000
_cell.length_c   1.000
_cell.angle_alpha   90.00
_cell.angle_beta   90.00
_cell.angle_gamma   90.00
#
_symmetry.space_group_name_H-M   'P 1'
#
loop_
_entity.id
_entity.type
_entity.pdbx_description
1 polymer ?
#
loop_
_entity_poly.entity_id
_entity_poly.type
_entity_poly.pdbx_seq_one_letter_code
_entity_poly.pdbx_strand_id
1 'polypeptide(L)'
;MTPQHPARRRRTARTVGAATAALAAIAATTMIGSVPAASAEEAPLVTSATTEWQYLEDGSDPAAGQTDRTAWTTGALPTGDWKTAKGSFGAKNGAATGMGGGHAVDTLLKQYLADGKDVPTFFFRTSFEADATDLAAWKSLTAEVVYDDALVVYVNGTKVAGFEDGGVTQNVQYAGDNGSDPDTSTFSVDAALLHEGANDIAVALYQGRSNSSDVYFDMPSLTPVDAARPATISDVVMTIGADASSRNLAWYSDSAAAEGAQVVPAANLVDGAFPTAGVTEVASTSGTATDGQQYHHATLAGLAPSSEYAYRVGSDTDGWSPVTTFRTGDGDGDYSFLFIGDAQIGASGNAASDTAGWNDTLDVAERAFPDSEMVFSAGDQVNTASNEAQYEGFLSPDQLQRIPLVTNIGNHDVASLAYEQHFNLPNVSAEHGKPDAVRAGGDYWFVYGDTLYISFNSNDMDDAGHAEFARKVLAEHGDEARWKVVTFHHSVYSTASHADDSDIITRRADLPPALSALDVDLVLMGHDHVYVRSYLMSGTTPTGSGEPAAEVTPSGDEVLYVTANSSSGSKYYDIKPGPFDFAAVQNQEYTPNFTNVEVSGDSIAMTTYRSEDLSVVDAVTLQKPAEPTDPSEPSDPGTGPTDPGTDPSEPTDPGTEPTEPGEPGVDPSAPAEPGDEPTVPADDAPVAADLSTLTEATHTLRVDAVDVEAGTVTVTVPRALAGIPFDWFVHSDAEYLGELASDDDGVLTLQLPVDLASGTHTLVAQRTDGSVATWATFAFVIDPVTGQPTGELAFTGADVLPLAAGSALAIAAGLGIALAARRRRV
;
A
#
# COMPACT_ATOMS: atom_id res chain seq x y z
N MET A 1 71.26 1.95 15.75
CA MET A 1 71.38 0.63 15.09
C MET A 1 70.05 0.32 14.43
N THR A 2 69.88 0.70 13.17
CA THR A 2 68.94 0.08 12.22
C THR A 2 69.47 -1.29 11.80
N PRO A 3 68.75 -2.13 11.03
CA PRO A 3 67.28 -2.28 10.86
C PRO A 3 66.83 -3.77 10.83
N GLN A 4 65.52 -4.06 10.77
CA GLN A 4 64.85 -4.68 9.60
C GLN A 4 63.43 -5.21 9.92
N HIS A 5 62.43 -4.55 9.33
CA HIS A 5 61.24 -5.17 8.72
C HIS A 5 61.65 -5.84 7.39
N PRO A 6 60.95 -6.86 6.85
CA PRO A 6 59.78 -6.64 5.96
C PRO A 6 58.72 -7.81 5.96
N ALA A 7 57.41 -7.56 5.84
CA ALA A 7 56.56 -7.36 4.64
C ALA A 7 55.81 -8.61 4.10
N ARG A 8 54.54 -8.36 3.77
CA ARG A 8 53.57 -9.11 2.94
C ARG A 8 54.17 -9.96 1.80
N ARG A 9 53.52 -11.09 1.47
CA ARG A 9 53.04 -11.38 0.09
C ARG A 9 52.08 -12.59 -0.03
N ARG A 10 50.98 -12.32 -0.75
CA ARG A 10 50.14 -13.28 -1.50
C ARG A 10 50.98 -14.12 -2.47
N ARG A 11 50.57 -15.38 -2.74
CA ARG A 11 50.34 -15.91 -4.10
C ARG A 11 49.76 -17.34 -4.11
N THR A 12 48.59 -17.41 -4.75
CA THR A 12 48.08 -18.44 -5.68
C THR A 12 49.00 -19.57 -6.14
N ALA A 13 48.43 -20.78 -6.24
CA ALA A 13 48.76 -21.77 -7.27
C ALA A 13 47.55 -22.68 -7.59
N ARG A 14 47.04 -22.55 -8.82
CA ARG A 14 46.21 -23.55 -9.53
C ARG A 14 47.13 -24.62 -10.13
N THR A 15 46.73 -25.90 -10.14
CA THR A 15 46.60 -26.82 -11.31
C THR A 15 46.34 -28.26 -10.85
N VAL A 16 45.15 -28.81 -11.11
CA VAL A 16 44.75 -29.74 -12.20
C VAL A 16 45.05 -31.23 -11.95
N GLY A 17 43.97 -32.00 -11.78
CA GLY A 17 43.69 -33.23 -12.55
C GLY A 17 44.08 -34.59 -11.95
N ALA A 18 43.09 -35.37 -11.49
CA ALA A 18 42.60 -36.56 -12.19
C ALA A 18 41.64 -37.40 -11.31
N ALA A 19 40.57 -37.86 -11.94
CA ALA A 19 39.46 -38.62 -11.38
C ALA A 19 39.81 -40.06 -10.96
N THR A 20 39.07 -40.60 -9.99
CA THR A 20 38.69 -42.02 -9.97
C THR A 20 37.43 -42.19 -9.13
N ALA A 21 36.35 -42.62 -9.79
CA ALA A 21 35.08 -42.95 -9.18
C ALA A 21 35.17 -44.30 -8.44
N ALA A 22 34.65 -44.35 -7.22
CA ALA A 22 34.30 -45.59 -6.53
C ALA A 22 32.95 -45.41 -5.85
N LEU A 23 31.94 -46.13 -6.35
CA LEU A 23 30.63 -46.30 -5.72
C LEU A 23 30.80 -46.93 -4.33
N ALA A 24 30.23 -46.30 -3.32
CA ALA A 24 29.85 -46.95 -2.07
C ALA A 24 28.42 -46.53 -1.72
N ALA A 25 27.49 -47.46 -1.94
CA ALA A 25 26.11 -47.34 -1.48
C ALA A 25 26.08 -47.39 0.05
N ILE A 26 25.60 -46.33 0.68
CA ILE A 26 25.17 -46.34 2.08
C ILE A 26 23.68 -46.02 2.09
N ALA A 27 22.93 -46.95 2.66
CA ALA A 27 21.49 -46.92 2.80
C ALA A 27 21.06 -45.69 3.61
N ALA A 28 20.31 -44.80 2.96
CA ALA A 28 19.47 -43.84 3.64
C ALA A 28 18.29 -44.59 4.23
N THR A 29 18.32 -44.84 5.54
CA THR A 29 17.13 -45.20 6.30
C THR A 29 16.23 -43.97 6.30
N THR A 30 15.25 -43.95 5.41
CA THR A 30 14.14 -42.99 5.44
C THR A 30 13.40 -43.19 6.75
N MET A 31 13.64 -42.31 7.71
CA MET A 31 12.68 -42.02 8.76
C MET A 31 11.50 -41.36 8.05
N ILE A 32 10.51 -42.16 7.68
CA ILE A 32 9.19 -41.65 7.29
C ILE A 32 8.59 -41.10 8.59
N GLY A 33 8.89 -39.84 8.88
CA GLY A 33 7.99 -39.04 9.70
C GLY A 33 6.65 -39.07 8.98
N SER A 34 5.61 -39.47 9.68
CA SER A 34 4.24 -39.30 9.20
C SER A 34 4.05 -37.83 8.90
N VAL A 35 4.05 -37.47 7.61
CA VAL A 35 3.48 -36.21 7.15
C VAL A 35 2.06 -36.22 7.72
N PRO A 36 1.66 -35.24 8.55
CA PRO A 36 0.26 -35.14 8.93
C PRO A 36 -0.52 -35.12 7.63
N ALA A 37 -1.48 -36.04 7.49
CA ALA A 37 -2.38 -35.99 6.36
C ALA A 37 -2.94 -34.57 6.33
N ALA A 38 -2.78 -33.86 5.21
CA ALA A 38 -3.50 -32.62 4.99
C ALA A 38 -4.97 -32.92 5.32
N SER A 39 -5.50 -32.29 6.36
CA SER A 39 -6.90 -32.44 6.73
C SER A 39 -7.70 -32.11 5.48
N ALA A 40 -8.61 -32.99 5.08
CA ALA A 40 -9.49 -32.68 3.97
C ALA A 40 -10.27 -31.44 4.37
N GLU A 41 -10.12 -30.35 3.62
CA GLU A 41 -10.82 -29.10 3.86
C GLU A 41 -12.33 -29.39 3.95
N GLU A 42 -12.97 -28.92 5.03
CA GLU A 42 -14.38 -29.21 5.24
C GLU A 42 -15.24 -28.56 4.14
N ALA A 43 -16.33 -29.23 3.76
CA ALA A 43 -17.22 -28.69 2.75
C ALA A 43 -17.96 -27.45 3.29
N PRO A 44 -18.16 -26.39 2.49
CA PRO A 44 -18.88 -25.22 2.97
C PRO A 44 -20.33 -25.55 3.34
N LEU A 45 -20.80 -24.99 4.45
CA LEU A 45 -22.18 -25.05 4.94
C LEU A 45 -23.09 -24.12 4.15
N VAL A 46 -22.55 -23.00 3.66
CA VAL A 46 -23.22 -22.09 2.72
C VAL A 46 -22.37 -21.93 1.47
N THR A 47 -23.01 -21.91 0.31
CA THR A 47 -22.39 -21.52 -0.97
C THR A 47 -23.39 -20.81 -1.87
N SER A 48 -22.93 -19.92 -2.75
CA SER A 48 -23.79 -19.26 -3.76
C SER A 48 -24.60 -20.28 -4.56
N ALA A 49 -23.95 -21.36 -5.00
CA ALA A 49 -24.54 -22.32 -5.92
C ALA A 49 -25.65 -23.18 -5.31
N THR A 50 -25.57 -23.51 -4.01
CA THR A 50 -26.44 -24.54 -3.43
C THR A 50 -27.38 -24.03 -2.35
N THR A 51 -27.00 -22.97 -1.63
CA THR A 51 -27.78 -22.46 -0.52
C THR A 51 -29.01 -21.72 -1.02
N GLU A 52 -30.13 -22.03 -0.38
CA GLU A 52 -31.39 -21.33 -0.59
C GLU A 52 -31.56 -20.24 0.46
N TRP A 53 -31.80 -19.02 0.00
CA TRP A 53 -32.05 -17.87 0.85
C TRP A 53 -33.52 -17.47 0.78
N GLN A 54 -34.08 -17.21 1.93
CA GLN A 54 -35.34 -16.49 2.08
C GLN A 54 -35.05 -15.01 2.13
N TYR A 55 -35.73 -14.17 1.34
CA TYR A 55 -35.41 -12.74 1.28
C TYR A 55 -36.64 -11.83 1.22
N LEU A 56 -36.49 -10.62 1.73
CA LEU A 56 -37.51 -9.56 1.78
C LEU A 56 -36.97 -8.29 1.13
N GLU A 57 -37.72 -7.74 0.17
CA GLU A 57 -37.30 -6.65 -0.73
C GLU A 57 -38.42 -5.59 -0.95
N ASP A 58 -39.36 -5.50 -0.01
CA ASP A 58 -40.53 -4.61 -0.14
C ASP A 58 -40.40 -3.30 0.67
N GLY A 59 -39.28 -3.12 1.38
CA GLY A 59 -39.00 -1.99 2.26
C GLY A 59 -39.75 -2.03 3.60
N SER A 60 -40.38 -3.15 3.95
CA SER A 60 -40.98 -3.33 5.27
C SER A 60 -39.96 -3.77 6.32
N ASP A 61 -40.18 -3.34 7.57
CA ASP A 61 -39.34 -3.77 8.70
C ASP A 61 -39.83 -5.15 9.20
N PRO A 62 -39.03 -6.22 9.10
CA PRO A 62 -39.44 -7.56 9.51
C PRO A 62 -39.61 -7.71 11.03
N ALA A 63 -39.15 -6.74 11.83
CA ALA A 63 -39.39 -6.67 13.27
C ALA A 63 -40.37 -5.54 13.65
N ALA A 64 -41.16 -5.02 12.70
CA ALA A 64 -42.12 -3.95 12.96
C ALA A 64 -43.05 -4.28 14.14
N GLY A 65 -43.06 -3.40 15.14
CA GLY A 65 -43.89 -3.54 16.35
C GLY A 65 -43.31 -4.46 17.42
N GLN A 66 -42.13 -5.05 17.19
CA GLN A 66 -41.36 -5.72 18.24
C GLN A 66 -40.57 -4.72 19.07
N THR A 67 -40.22 -5.12 20.29
CA THR A 67 -39.36 -4.33 21.17
C THR A 67 -37.88 -4.47 20.82
N ASP A 68 -37.51 -5.63 20.27
CA ASP A 68 -36.17 -5.93 19.80
C ASP A 68 -36.11 -5.88 18.28
N ARG A 69 -35.24 -5.03 17.74
CA ARG A 69 -35.09 -4.84 16.29
C ARG A 69 -34.48 -6.07 15.62
N THR A 70 -33.72 -6.90 16.34
CA THR A 70 -33.08 -8.09 15.75
C THR A 70 -33.94 -9.34 15.88
N ALA A 71 -35.18 -9.24 16.40
CA ALA A 71 -36.05 -10.40 16.60
C ALA A 71 -36.36 -11.20 15.33
N TRP A 72 -36.16 -10.61 14.14
CA TRP A 72 -36.35 -11.28 12.85
C TRP A 72 -35.19 -12.20 12.44
N THR A 73 -34.08 -12.22 13.18
CA THR A 73 -32.83 -12.91 12.82
C THR A 73 -32.77 -14.37 13.31
N THR A 74 -33.74 -14.83 14.10
CA THR A 74 -33.81 -16.21 14.60
C THR A 74 -35.21 -16.80 14.48
N GLY A 75 -35.32 -18.12 14.59
CA GLY A 75 -36.58 -18.84 14.69
C GLY A 75 -37.43 -18.73 13.43
N ALA A 76 -38.76 -18.80 13.59
CA ALA A 76 -39.68 -18.77 12.46
C ALA A 76 -39.66 -17.41 11.75
N LEU A 77 -39.73 -17.43 10.41
CA LEU A 77 -39.81 -16.20 9.61
C LEU A 77 -40.95 -15.29 10.08
N PRO A 78 -40.68 -13.98 10.26
CA PRO A 78 -41.73 -13.01 10.56
C PRO A 78 -42.76 -12.88 9.43
N THR A 79 -43.89 -12.23 9.73
CA THR A 79 -44.90 -11.92 8.72
C THR A 79 -44.36 -10.94 7.69
N GLY A 80 -44.46 -11.29 6.41
CA GLY A 80 -44.03 -10.48 5.27
C GLY A 80 -44.08 -11.30 3.99
N ASP A 81 -43.89 -10.65 2.84
CA ASP A 81 -43.89 -11.30 1.53
C ASP A 81 -42.49 -11.88 1.20
N TRP A 82 -41.97 -12.72 2.10
CA TRP A 82 -40.67 -13.37 1.96
C TRP A 82 -40.65 -14.27 0.71
N LYS A 83 -39.63 -14.07 -0.12
CA LYS A 83 -39.34 -14.83 -1.33
C LYS A 83 -38.23 -15.84 -1.07
N THR A 84 -37.94 -16.67 -2.06
CA THR A 84 -36.92 -17.71 -1.94
C THR A 84 -36.16 -17.86 -3.26
N ALA A 85 -34.83 -17.85 -3.21
CA ALA A 85 -33.96 -18.05 -4.38
C ALA A 85 -32.55 -18.52 -3.96
N LYS A 86 -31.66 -18.72 -4.95
CA LYS A 86 -30.26 -19.15 -4.81
C LYS A 86 -29.35 -18.27 -5.66
N GLY A 87 -28.04 -18.44 -5.53
CA GLY A 87 -27.05 -17.67 -6.26
C GLY A 87 -26.86 -16.28 -5.67
N SER A 88 -26.21 -15.42 -6.44
CA SER A 88 -26.07 -14.00 -6.09
C SER A 88 -27.39 -13.25 -6.27
N PHE A 89 -27.55 -12.16 -5.53
CA PHE A 89 -28.70 -11.28 -5.54
C PHE A 89 -28.27 -9.88 -5.95
N GLY A 90 -28.99 -9.26 -6.88
CA GLY A 90 -28.66 -7.87 -7.23
C GLY A 90 -29.54 -7.24 -8.28
N ALA A 91 -29.26 -5.97 -8.54
CA ALA A 91 -29.82 -5.19 -9.65
C ALA A 91 -28.92 -3.97 -9.92
N LYS A 92 -28.76 -3.57 -11.17
CA LYS A 92 -28.28 -2.23 -11.57
C LYS A 92 -29.40 -1.56 -12.36
N ASN A 93 -29.85 -0.40 -11.90
CA ASN A 93 -30.98 0.33 -12.48
C ASN A 93 -32.25 -0.53 -12.67
N GLY A 94 -32.49 -1.45 -11.73
CA GLY A 94 -33.60 -2.40 -11.74
C GLY A 94 -33.46 -3.59 -12.70
N ALA A 95 -32.26 -3.85 -13.24
CA ALA A 95 -31.98 -4.96 -14.15
C ALA A 95 -30.84 -5.86 -13.63
N ALA A 96 -30.85 -7.14 -14.03
CA ALA A 96 -29.84 -8.14 -13.62
C ALA A 96 -28.57 -8.08 -14.48
N THR A 97 -27.96 -6.90 -14.61
CA THR A 97 -26.82 -6.65 -15.51
C THR A 97 -25.93 -5.55 -14.98
N GLY A 98 -24.60 -5.65 -15.15
CA GLY A 98 -23.69 -4.50 -15.05
C GLY A 98 -23.34 -4.04 -13.64
N MET A 99 -22.91 -4.97 -12.78
CA MET A 99 -22.47 -4.67 -11.41
C MET A 99 -21.00 -4.18 -11.30
N GLY A 100 -20.22 -4.17 -12.39
CA GLY A 100 -18.76 -4.00 -12.29
C GLY A 100 -18.07 -5.29 -11.77
N GLY A 101 -16.74 -5.30 -11.70
CA GLY A 101 -15.93 -6.36 -11.06
C GLY A 101 -16.05 -7.83 -11.52
N GLY A 102 -16.94 -8.17 -12.46
CA GLY A 102 -17.23 -9.57 -12.83
C GLY A 102 -18.32 -10.24 -11.97
N HIS A 103 -19.07 -9.46 -11.19
CA HIS A 103 -20.15 -9.94 -10.33
C HIS A 103 -21.43 -10.21 -11.13
N ALA A 104 -21.77 -11.49 -11.31
CA ALA A 104 -22.99 -11.91 -12.00
C ALA A 104 -24.22 -11.76 -11.08
N VAL A 105 -25.41 -11.54 -11.64
CA VAL A 105 -26.67 -11.52 -10.89
C VAL A 105 -27.51 -12.73 -11.25
N ASP A 106 -27.57 -13.73 -10.38
CA ASP A 106 -28.41 -14.92 -10.56
C ASP A 106 -29.88 -14.63 -10.23
N THR A 107 -30.10 -13.85 -9.17
CA THR A 107 -31.42 -13.46 -8.67
C THR A 107 -31.62 -11.94 -8.75
N LEU A 108 -32.53 -11.51 -9.61
CA LEU A 108 -32.91 -10.10 -9.73
C LEU A 108 -33.69 -9.63 -8.49
N LEU A 109 -33.15 -8.63 -7.80
CA LEU A 109 -33.83 -7.92 -6.72
C LEU A 109 -34.73 -6.81 -7.27
N LYS A 110 -35.85 -6.58 -6.59
CA LYS A 110 -36.72 -5.42 -6.83
C LYS A 110 -36.11 -4.18 -6.16
N GLN A 111 -35.24 -3.51 -6.91
CA GLN A 111 -34.51 -2.34 -6.43
C GLN A 111 -35.40 -1.16 -6.01
N TYR A 112 -36.51 -0.89 -6.72
CA TYR A 112 -37.30 0.33 -6.50
C TYR A 112 -38.65 0.09 -5.82
N LEU A 113 -38.93 0.94 -4.83
CA LEU A 113 -40.25 1.14 -4.25
C LEU A 113 -41.20 1.80 -5.26
N ALA A 114 -42.51 1.79 -4.94
CA ALA A 114 -43.53 2.34 -5.82
C ALA A 114 -43.41 3.85 -6.06
N ASP A 115 -42.71 4.57 -5.18
CA ASP A 115 -42.41 6.00 -5.32
C ASP A 115 -41.11 6.29 -6.10
N GLY A 116 -40.45 5.23 -6.62
CA GLY A 116 -39.24 5.32 -7.44
C GLY A 116 -37.95 5.45 -6.63
N LYS A 117 -38.01 5.41 -5.30
CA LYS A 117 -36.81 5.37 -4.45
C LYS A 117 -36.30 3.94 -4.33
N ASP A 118 -35.01 3.82 -4.11
CA ASP A 118 -34.38 2.54 -3.81
C ASP A 118 -34.95 1.95 -2.49
N VAL A 119 -35.10 0.63 -2.44
CA VAL A 119 -35.46 -0.08 -1.21
C VAL A 119 -34.34 0.13 -0.21
N PRO A 120 -34.56 0.75 0.96
CA PRO A 120 -33.46 1.12 1.84
C PRO A 120 -32.66 -0.08 2.35
N THR A 121 -33.33 -1.19 2.62
CA THR A 121 -32.70 -2.38 3.20
C THR A 121 -33.37 -3.64 2.68
N PHE A 122 -32.54 -4.62 2.31
CA PHE A 122 -32.94 -5.97 1.94
C PHE A 122 -32.58 -6.93 3.07
N PHE A 123 -33.46 -7.87 3.37
CA PHE A 123 -33.23 -8.84 4.45
C PHE A 123 -33.15 -10.25 3.90
N PHE A 124 -32.20 -11.03 4.36
CA PHE A 124 -31.98 -12.42 3.94
C PHE A 124 -31.93 -13.35 5.17
N ARG A 125 -32.43 -14.57 5.02
CA ARG A 125 -32.43 -15.64 6.03
C ARG A 125 -32.10 -16.98 5.38
N THR A 126 -31.24 -17.75 6.01
CA THR A 126 -31.03 -19.17 5.73
C THR A 126 -30.65 -19.90 7.01
N SER A 127 -30.47 -21.23 6.94
CA SER A 127 -30.05 -22.03 8.09
C SER A 127 -29.29 -23.28 7.64
N PHE A 128 -28.36 -23.74 8.47
CA PHE A 128 -27.70 -25.04 8.33
C PHE A 128 -27.89 -25.89 9.59
N GLU A 129 -27.68 -27.19 9.50
CA GLU A 129 -27.76 -28.11 10.65
C GLU A 129 -26.37 -28.44 11.16
N ALA A 130 -26.19 -28.54 12.48
CA ALA A 130 -24.97 -29.02 13.12
C ALA A 130 -25.32 -30.04 14.21
N ASP A 131 -24.59 -31.15 14.29
CA ASP A 131 -24.73 -32.12 15.38
C ASP A 131 -23.63 -31.96 16.46
N ALA A 132 -23.73 -32.72 17.55
CA ALA A 132 -22.76 -32.63 18.65
C ALA A 132 -21.33 -33.03 18.26
N THR A 133 -21.15 -33.81 17.18
CA THR A 133 -19.85 -34.17 16.62
C THR A 133 -19.27 -32.99 15.87
N ASP A 134 -20.09 -32.34 15.02
CA ASP A 134 -19.71 -31.15 14.27
C ASP A 134 -19.24 -30.04 15.21
N LEU A 135 -20.06 -29.71 16.21
CA LEU A 135 -19.74 -28.66 17.19
C LEU A 135 -18.51 -28.97 18.05
N ALA A 136 -18.15 -30.25 18.21
CA ALA A 136 -16.93 -30.64 18.91
C ALA A 136 -15.70 -30.62 17.99
N ALA A 137 -15.90 -30.68 16.68
CA ALA A 137 -14.86 -30.64 15.66
C ALA A 137 -14.56 -29.22 15.19
N TRP A 138 -15.47 -28.26 15.38
CA TRP A 138 -15.30 -26.88 14.92
C TRP A 138 -14.88 -25.93 16.04
N LYS A 139 -13.91 -25.06 15.77
CA LYS A 139 -13.60 -23.90 16.63
C LYS A 139 -14.27 -22.61 16.16
N SER A 140 -14.47 -22.47 14.86
CA SER A 140 -15.15 -21.34 14.24
C SER A 140 -15.70 -21.72 12.87
N LEU A 141 -16.43 -20.81 12.24
CA LEU A 141 -16.73 -20.83 10.80
C LEU A 141 -16.09 -19.60 10.17
N THR A 142 -15.54 -19.72 8.96
CA THR A 142 -15.05 -18.59 8.17
C THR A 142 -15.96 -18.39 6.97
N ALA A 143 -16.33 -17.15 6.69
CA ALA A 143 -17.21 -16.78 5.59
C ALA A 143 -16.54 -15.83 4.62
N GLU A 144 -16.89 -15.94 3.34
CA GLU A 144 -16.69 -14.92 2.33
C GLU A 144 -18.06 -14.31 1.99
N VAL A 145 -18.11 -12.99 1.87
CA VAL A 145 -19.31 -12.23 1.50
C VAL A 145 -18.96 -11.19 0.46
N VAL A 146 -19.86 -10.99 -0.51
CA VAL A 146 -19.77 -9.92 -1.50
C VAL A 146 -21.00 -9.04 -1.33
N TYR A 147 -20.82 -7.73 -1.20
CA TYR A 147 -21.90 -6.81 -0.91
C TYR A 147 -21.70 -5.45 -1.57
N ASP A 148 -22.79 -4.74 -1.79
CA ASP A 148 -22.78 -3.34 -2.22
C ASP A 148 -23.27 -2.44 -1.08
N ASP A 149 -22.66 -1.27 -0.93
CA ASP A 149 -22.89 -0.26 0.10
C ASP A 149 -22.60 -0.69 1.56
N ALA A 150 -23.50 -1.42 2.24
CA ALA A 150 -23.32 -1.82 3.64
C ALA A 150 -24.05 -3.11 4.02
N LEU A 151 -23.49 -3.88 4.95
CA LEU A 151 -23.99 -5.19 5.32
C LEU A 151 -23.85 -5.47 6.82
N VAL A 152 -24.85 -6.10 7.42
CA VAL A 152 -24.79 -6.63 8.80
C VAL A 152 -25.22 -8.10 8.83
N VAL A 153 -24.39 -8.96 9.42
CA VAL A 153 -24.64 -10.41 9.53
C VAL A 153 -24.93 -10.81 10.97
N TYR A 154 -25.92 -11.68 11.14
CA TYR A 154 -26.28 -12.28 12.42
C TYR A 154 -26.26 -13.81 12.31
N VAL A 155 -25.74 -14.46 13.35
CA VAL A 155 -25.85 -15.91 13.55
C VAL A 155 -26.56 -16.16 14.86
N ASN A 156 -27.64 -16.95 14.82
CA ASN A 156 -28.49 -17.24 15.98
C ASN A 156 -28.86 -15.97 16.78
N GLY A 157 -29.07 -14.85 16.08
CA GLY A 157 -29.50 -13.57 16.62
C GLY A 157 -28.41 -12.69 17.22
N THR A 158 -27.16 -13.16 17.19
CA THR A 158 -25.99 -12.37 17.59
C THR A 158 -25.38 -11.75 16.35
N LYS A 159 -25.10 -10.43 16.36
CA LYS A 159 -24.34 -9.78 15.28
C LYS A 159 -22.93 -10.36 15.27
N VAL A 160 -22.50 -10.92 14.15
CA VAL A 160 -21.16 -11.52 13.97
C VAL A 160 -20.28 -10.72 13.02
N ALA A 161 -20.87 -9.94 12.10
CA ALA A 161 -20.13 -9.07 11.20
C ALA A 161 -20.93 -7.81 10.85
N GLY A 162 -20.22 -6.74 10.50
CA GLY A 162 -20.79 -5.51 9.96
C GLY A 162 -19.75 -4.81 9.11
N PHE A 163 -20.11 -4.47 7.87
CA PHE A 163 -19.25 -3.76 6.93
C PHE A 163 -19.95 -2.49 6.47
N GLU A 164 -19.21 -1.37 6.52
CA GLU A 164 -19.75 -0.01 6.35
C GLU A 164 -20.99 0.30 7.21
N ASP A 165 -21.10 -0.35 8.37
CA ASP A 165 -22.31 -0.37 9.19
C ASP A 165 -22.31 0.66 10.32
N GLY A 166 -21.28 1.52 10.41
CA GLY A 166 -21.13 2.51 11.48
C GLY A 166 -22.32 3.48 11.62
N GLY A 167 -23.09 3.68 10.55
CA GLY A 167 -24.32 4.48 10.55
C GLY A 167 -25.62 3.72 10.86
N VAL A 168 -25.59 2.41 11.08
CA VAL A 168 -26.78 1.54 11.16
C VAL A 168 -27.43 1.59 12.54
N THR A 169 -28.54 2.32 12.64
CA THR A 169 -29.32 2.51 13.89
C THR A 169 -30.73 1.92 13.83
N GLN A 170 -31.21 1.54 12.63
CA GLN A 170 -32.55 1.02 12.36
C GLN A 170 -32.48 -0.16 11.38
N ASN A 171 -33.55 -0.97 11.33
CA ASN A 171 -33.63 -2.07 10.37
C ASN A 171 -33.79 -1.56 8.94
N VAL A 172 -34.64 -0.54 8.74
CA VAL A 172 -34.92 0.03 7.42
C VAL A 172 -34.36 1.45 7.37
N GLN A 173 -33.21 1.62 6.72
CA GLN A 173 -32.55 2.91 6.52
C GLN A 173 -31.57 2.82 5.34
N TYR A 174 -31.07 3.96 4.89
CA TYR A 174 -29.88 3.99 4.04
C TYR A 174 -28.62 4.04 4.91
N ALA A 175 -27.57 3.34 4.52
CA ALA A 175 -26.25 3.27 5.16
C ALA A 175 -25.22 2.73 4.15
N GLY A 176 -23.93 2.93 4.41
CA GLY A 176 -22.85 2.58 3.48
C GLY A 176 -22.08 3.79 2.97
N ASP A 177 -21.01 3.52 2.23
CA ASP A 177 -20.05 4.50 1.73
C ASP A 177 -20.39 5.03 0.34
N ASN A 178 -21.36 4.43 -0.36
CA ASN A 178 -21.73 4.72 -1.75
C ASN A 178 -20.65 4.31 -2.77
N GLY A 179 -19.97 3.18 -2.53
CA GLY A 179 -19.09 2.50 -3.47
C GLY A 179 -19.71 2.31 -4.86
N SER A 180 -18.84 2.14 -5.87
CA SER A 180 -19.28 1.93 -7.27
C SER A 180 -19.50 0.46 -7.60
N ASP A 181 -18.61 -0.40 -7.13
CA ASP A 181 -18.56 -1.82 -7.42
C ASP A 181 -18.72 -2.59 -6.10
N PRO A 182 -19.32 -3.80 -6.08
CA PRO A 182 -19.44 -4.61 -4.87
C PRO A 182 -18.08 -4.96 -4.27
N ASP A 183 -17.99 -4.89 -2.94
CA ASP A 183 -16.82 -5.28 -2.16
C ASP A 183 -16.88 -6.75 -1.77
N THR A 184 -15.71 -7.39 -1.69
CA THR A 184 -15.55 -8.74 -1.12
C THR A 184 -14.90 -8.62 0.24
N SER A 185 -15.45 -9.29 1.24
CA SER A 185 -14.92 -9.32 2.60
C SER A 185 -15.03 -10.72 3.21
N THR A 186 -14.28 -10.95 4.29
CA THR A 186 -14.38 -12.18 5.06
C THR A 186 -14.74 -11.88 6.51
N PHE A 187 -15.35 -12.84 7.20
CA PHE A 187 -15.58 -12.76 8.64
C PHE A 187 -15.58 -14.14 9.28
N SER A 188 -15.41 -14.18 10.61
CA SER A 188 -15.45 -15.42 11.39
C SER A 188 -16.65 -15.48 12.34
N VAL A 189 -17.15 -16.68 12.58
CA VAL A 189 -18.24 -16.98 13.53
C VAL A 189 -17.68 -17.91 14.60
N ASP A 190 -17.71 -17.48 15.86
CA ASP A 190 -17.32 -18.34 17.00
C ASP A 190 -18.26 -19.55 17.10
N ALA A 191 -17.70 -20.75 17.18
CA ALA A 191 -18.48 -21.99 17.35
C ALA A 191 -19.32 -21.99 18.63
N ALA A 192 -18.96 -21.18 19.64
CA ALA A 192 -19.75 -21.00 20.86
C ALA A 192 -21.12 -20.33 20.62
N LEU A 193 -21.32 -19.67 19.46
CA LEU A 193 -22.62 -19.13 19.05
C LEU A 193 -23.51 -20.20 18.40
N LEU A 194 -22.95 -21.35 18.07
CA LEU A 194 -23.66 -22.46 17.42
C LEU A 194 -24.28 -23.41 18.45
N HIS A 195 -25.29 -24.15 18.02
CA HIS A 195 -25.93 -25.16 18.85
C HIS A 195 -26.39 -26.36 18.04
N GLU A 196 -26.67 -27.47 18.73
CA GLU A 196 -27.16 -28.70 18.08
C GLU A 196 -28.50 -28.42 17.38
N GLY A 197 -28.64 -28.89 16.14
CA GLY A 197 -29.78 -28.64 15.26
C GLY A 197 -29.57 -27.46 14.32
N ALA A 198 -30.67 -26.78 13.97
CA ALA A 198 -30.68 -25.68 13.00
C ALA A 198 -30.03 -24.41 13.57
N ASN A 199 -29.04 -23.88 12.86
CA ASN A 199 -28.39 -22.60 13.14
C ASN A 199 -28.81 -21.59 12.07
N ASP A 200 -29.36 -20.45 12.52
CA ASP A 200 -29.91 -19.40 11.67
C ASP A 200 -28.81 -18.41 11.25
N ILE A 201 -28.78 -18.06 9.96
CA ILE A 201 -27.98 -16.96 9.41
C ILE A 201 -28.95 -15.91 8.89
N ALA A 202 -28.73 -14.65 9.27
CA ALA A 202 -29.52 -13.52 8.83
C ALA A 202 -28.64 -12.38 8.34
N VAL A 203 -29.01 -11.73 7.24
CA VAL A 203 -28.25 -10.62 6.66
C VAL A 203 -29.18 -9.43 6.41
N ALA A 204 -28.78 -8.25 6.83
CA ALA A 204 -29.38 -6.99 6.42
C ALA A 204 -28.41 -6.25 5.51
N LEU A 205 -28.81 -6.04 4.26
CA LEU A 205 -28.06 -5.32 3.23
C LEU A 205 -28.67 -3.93 3.06
N TYR A 206 -27.88 -2.89 3.28
CA TYR A 206 -28.30 -1.51 3.31
C TYR A 206 -27.79 -0.78 2.08
N GLN A 207 -28.67 -0.01 1.46
CA GLN A 207 -28.32 0.85 0.33
C GLN A 207 -27.77 2.18 0.82
N GLY A 208 -26.83 2.77 0.10
CA GLY A 208 -26.14 4.00 0.51
C GLY A 208 -27.05 5.23 0.49
N ARG A 209 -28.03 5.26 -0.42
CA ARG A 209 -28.92 6.41 -0.65
C ARG A 209 -30.20 6.07 -1.40
N SER A 210 -31.16 7.00 -1.37
CA SER A 210 -32.50 6.82 -1.99
C SER A 210 -32.53 6.71 -3.51
N ASN A 211 -31.41 6.99 -4.16
CA ASN A 211 -31.23 6.92 -5.61
C ASN A 211 -29.96 6.11 -5.93
N SER A 212 -29.69 5.04 -5.17
CA SER A 212 -28.62 4.11 -5.51
C SER A 212 -28.85 3.54 -6.90
N SER A 213 -27.75 3.32 -7.62
CA SER A 213 -27.80 2.75 -8.96
C SER A 213 -27.82 1.23 -8.94
N ASP A 214 -27.42 0.62 -7.84
CA ASP A 214 -27.20 -0.82 -7.70
C ASP A 214 -27.50 -1.32 -6.30
N VAL A 215 -27.66 -2.64 -6.21
CA VAL A 215 -27.66 -3.44 -5.00
C VAL A 215 -27.00 -4.78 -5.32
N TYR A 216 -26.17 -5.30 -4.41
CA TYR A 216 -25.58 -6.63 -4.54
C TYR A 216 -25.43 -7.35 -3.20
N PHE A 217 -25.71 -8.65 -3.21
CA PHE A 217 -25.37 -9.56 -2.13
C PHE A 217 -25.05 -10.95 -2.68
N ASP A 218 -23.92 -11.51 -2.26
CA ASP A 218 -23.63 -12.93 -2.36
C ASP A 218 -22.88 -13.42 -1.11
N MET A 219 -23.02 -14.70 -0.80
CA MET A 219 -22.20 -15.37 0.22
C MET A 219 -21.53 -16.60 -0.42
N PRO A 220 -20.37 -16.40 -1.07
CA PRO A 220 -19.64 -17.46 -1.76
C PRO A 220 -19.37 -18.69 -0.89
N SER A 221 -19.01 -18.47 0.38
CA SER A 221 -18.74 -19.57 1.30
C SER A 221 -19.05 -19.22 2.76
N LEU A 222 -19.46 -20.24 3.52
CA LEU A 222 -19.34 -20.30 4.98
C LEU A 222 -18.83 -21.69 5.31
N THR A 223 -17.59 -21.80 5.74
CA THR A 223 -16.87 -23.07 5.87
C THR A 223 -16.44 -23.28 7.31
N PRO A 224 -16.63 -24.48 7.90
CA PRO A 224 -16.16 -24.74 9.24
C PRO A 224 -14.64 -24.80 9.32
N VAL A 225 -14.11 -24.39 10.48
CA VAL A 225 -12.70 -24.46 10.81
C VAL A 225 -12.49 -25.54 11.85
N ASP A 226 -11.71 -26.57 11.49
CA ASP A 226 -11.33 -27.67 12.38
C ASP A 226 -10.68 -27.12 13.68
N ALA A 227 -11.14 -27.59 14.83
CA ALA A 227 -10.66 -27.20 16.14
C ALA A 227 -9.18 -27.55 16.38
N ALA A 228 -8.63 -28.49 15.63
CA ALA A 228 -7.20 -28.82 15.63
C ALA A 228 -6.39 -28.00 14.61
N ARG A 229 -7.02 -27.20 13.73
CA ARG A 229 -6.32 -26.32 12.80
C ARG A 229 -5.62 -25.23 13.61
N PRO A 230 -4.30 -25.01 13.43
CA PRO A 230 -3.66 -23.82 13.97
C PRO A 230 -4.32 -22.54 13.47
N ALA A 231 -4.22 -21.46 14.23
CA ALA A 231 -4.58 -20.14 13.77
C ALA A 231 -3.71 -19.72 12.59
N THR A 232 -4.32 -18.95 11.70
CA THR A 232 -3.57 -18.17 10.71
C THR A 232 -3.07 -16.93 11.41
N ILE A 233 -1.74 -16.80 11.50
CA ILE A 233 -1.09 -15.60 12.03
C ILE A 233 -0.49 -14.85 10.84
N SER A 234 -0.91 -13.60 10.65
CA SER A 234 -0.46 -12.71 9.57
C SER A 234 0.14 -11.42 10.14
N ASP A 235 0.70 -10.60 9.25
CA ASP A 235 1.12 -9.21 9.54
C ASP A 235 2.02 -9.08 10.76
N VAL A 236 2.84 -10.10 11.00
CA VAL A 236 3.83 -10.06 12.07
C VAL A 236 4.82 -8.97 11.70
N VAL A 237 4.95 -7.97 12.56
CA VAL A 237 5.89 -6.87 12.39
C VAL A 237 6.58 -6.56 13.71
N MET A 238 7.87 -6.26 13.62
CA MET A 238 8.65 -5.71 14.72
C MET A 238 8.68 -4.19 14.56
N THR A 239 8.18 -3.48 15.56
CA THR A 239 8.26 -2.02 15.63
C THR A 239 9.26 -1.58 16.69
N ILE A 240 9.67 -0.31 16.63
CA ILE A 240 10.61 0.26 17.59
C ILE A 240 10.06 0.20 19.03
N GLY A 241 10.93 -0.09 19.99
CA GLY A 241 10.62 0.03 21.42
C GLY A 241 10.82 1.45 21.94
N ALA A 242 10.51 1.70 23.21
CA ALA A 242 10.73 3.01 23.83
C ALA A 242 12.22 3.37 23.94
N ASP A 243 13.08 2.33 23.99
CA ASP A 243 14.53 2.45 24.02
C ASP A 243 15.23 1.29 23.30
N ALA A 244 16.56 1.39 23.16
CA ALA A 244 17.38 0.35 22.51
C ALA A 244 17.28 -1.05 23.16
N SER A 245 16.84 -1.15 24.42
CA SER A 245 16.65 -2.41 25.16
C SER A 245 15.26 -3.03 24.98
N SER A 246 14.42 -2.45 24.13
CA SER A 246 13.08 -2.95 23.86
C SER A 246 12.75 -3.05 22.37
N ARG A 247 11.87 -3.97 22.03
CA ARG A 247 11.26 -4.13 20.70
C ARG A 247 9.78 -4.37 20.87
N ASN A 248 8.97 -3.74 20.04
CA ASN A 248 7.54 -3.97 20.01
C ASN A 248 7.22 -4.98 18.90
N LEU A 249 6.15 -5.74 19.10
CA LEU A 249 5.60 -6.68 18.14
C LEU A 249 4.14 -6.32 17.92
N ALA A 250 3.69 -6.44 16.68
CA ALA A 250 2.28 -6.48 16.30
C ALA A 250 2.04 -7.67 15.36
N TRP A 251 0.85 -8.25 15.41
CA TRP A 251 0.40 -9.30 14.50
C TRP A 251 -1.11 -9.43 14.48
N TYR A 252 -1.63 -10.04 13.43
CA TYR A 252 -3.04 -10.40 13.27
C TYR A 252 -3.20 -11.92 13.42
N SER A 253 -4.35 -12.35 13.91
CA SER A 253 -4.71 -13.76 14.09
C SER A 253 -6.21 -13.98 13.83
N ASP A 254 -6.54 -15.13 13.21
CA ASP A 254 -7.92 -15.61 13.11
C ASP A 254 -8.43 -16.29 14.40
N SER A 255 -7.61 -16.34 15.46
CA SER A 255 -8.00 -16.93 16.76
C SER A 255 -8.61 -15.92 17.72
N ALA A 256 -9.71 -16.31 18.36
CA ALA A 256 -10.30 -15.62 19.52
C ALA A 256 -9.63 -15.99 20.86
N ALA A 257 -8.69 -16.93 20.88
CA ALA A 257 -7.98 -17.33 22.09
C ALA A 257 -7.00 -16.23 22.55
N ALA A 258 -6.65 -16.24 23.83
CA ALA A 258 -5.58 -15.37 24.32
C ALA A 258 -4.24 -15.82 23.75
N GLU A 259 -3.54 -14.89 23.10
CA GLU A 259 -2.20 -15.09 22.55
C GLU A 259 -1.17 -14.21 23.26
N GLY A 260 0.11 -14.43 22.95
CA GLY A 260 1.21 -13.63 23.43
C GLY A 260 2.45 -13.84 22.56
N ALA A 261 3.56 -13.27 23.01
CA ALA A 261 4.86 -13.49 22.41
C ALA A 261 5.77 -14.28 23.37
N GLN A 262 6.65 -15.08 22.79
CA GLN A 262 7.73 -15.74 23.51
C GLN A 262 9.05 -15.25 22.97
N VAL A 263 10.02 -14.99 23.86
CA VAL A 263 11.38 -14.60 23.47
C VAL A 263 12.43 -15.37 24.27
N VAL A 264 13.51 -15.77 23.59
CA VAL A 264 14.70 -16.41 24.17
C VAL A 264 15.97 -15.87 23.53
N PRO A 265 17.12 -15.90 24.20
CA PRO A 265 18.40 -15.80 23.50
C PRO A 265 18.48 -16.86 22.38
N ALA A 266 18.87 -16.47 21.16
CA ALA A 266 18.84 -17.37 20.00
C ALA A 266 19.69 -18.63 20.21
N ALA A 267 20.77 -18.54 20.98
CA ALA A 267 21.63 -19.66 21.36
C ALA A 267 20.91 -20.76 22.17
N ASN A 268 19.70 -20.49 22.69
CA ASN A 268 18.88 -21.46 23.42
C ASN A 268 17.93 -22.26 22.52
N LEU A 269 17.82 -21.94 21.23
CA LEU A 269 17.08 -22.76 20.28
C LEU A 269 17.72 -24.15 20.18
N VAL A 270 16.88 -25.18 20.06
CA VAL A 270 17.32 -26.57 19.92
C VAL A 270 16.85 -27.07 18.55
N ASP A 271 17.79 -27.32 17.64
CA ASP A 271 17.51 -27.71 16.26
C ASP A 271 16.53 -26.76 15.54
N GLY A 272 16.62 -25.46 15.85
CA GLY A 272 15.75 -24.40 15.30
C GLY A 272 14.38 -24.28 15.98
N ALA A 273 14.07 -25.14 16.95
CA ALA A 273 12.80 -25.11 17.69
C ALA A 273 12.91 -24.30 18.99
N PHE A 274 11.79 -23.69 19.37
CA PHE A 274 11.65 -22.98 20.64
C PHE A 274 11.80 -23.94 21.84
N PRO A 275 12.60 -23.60 22.87
CA PRO A 275 12.79 -24.46 24.03
C PRO A 275 11.58 -24.40 24.98
N THR A 276 11.49 -25.37 25.90
CA THR A 276 10.46 -25.38 26.96
C THR A 276 10.90 -24.71 28.27
N ALA A 277 12.17 -24.34 28.39
CA ALA A 277 12.75 -23.73 29.58
C ALA A 277 13.55 -22.47 29.21
N GLY A 278 13.56 -21.49 30.11
CA GLY A 278 14.26 -20.22 29.88
C GLY A 278 13.55 -19.28 28.90
N VAL A 279 12.28 -19.57 28.59
CA VAL A 279 11.39 -18.72 27.79
C VAL A 279 10.88 -17.57 28.62
N THR A 280 10.97 -16.37 28.07
CA THR A 280 10.24 -15.22 28.59
C THR A 280 8.91 -15.13 27.86
N GLU A 281 7.82 -15.33 28.60
CA GLU A 281 6.45 -15.11 28.13
C GLU A 281 6.12 -13.61 28.22
N VAL A 282 5.58 -13.06 27.14
CA VAL A 282 5.15 -11.67 27.05
C VAL A 282 3.67 -11.66 26.67
N ALA A 283 2.83 -11.13 27.56
CA ALA A 283 1.41 -10.99 27.29
C ALA A 283 1.18 -9.95 26.18
N SER A 284 0.20 -10.19 25.31
CA SER A 284 -0.27 -9.17 24.38
C SER A 284 -1.45 -8.38 24.93
N THR A 285 -1.59 -7.13 24.48
CA THR A 285 -2.87 -6.46 24.40
C THR A 285 -3.51 -6.77 23.06
N SER A 286 -4.82 -6.99 23.04
CA SER A 286 -5.50 -7.47 21.84
C SER A 286 -6.88 -6.84 21.68
N GLY A 287 -7.38 -6.80 20.45
CA GLY A 287 -8.71 -6.33 20.12
C GLY A 287 -9.16 -6.87 18.76
N THR A 288 -10.40 -6.56 18.40
CA THR A 288 -10.91 -6.86 17.05
C THR A 288 -10.53 -5.72 16.12
N ALA A 289 -9.87 -6.07 15.00
CA ALA A 289 -9.44 -5.16 13.95
C ALA A 289 -10.61 -4.71 13.07
N THR A 290 -10.37 -3.74 12.18
CA THR A 290 -11.39 -3.21 11.27
C THR A 290 -11.99 -4.24 10.32
N ASP A 291 -11.23 -5.28 9.98
CA ASP A 291 -11.63 -6.40 9.14
C ASP A 291 -12.25 -7.57 9.91
N GLY A 292 -12.35 -7.47 11.24
CA GLY A 292 -12.89 -8.50 12.11
C GLY A 292 -11.90 -9.56 12.60
N GLN A 293 -10.63 -9.50 12.18
CA GLN A 293 -9.56 -10.34 12.75
C GLN A 293 -9.17 -9.86 14.15
N GLN A 294 -8.37 -10.63 14.87
CA GLN A 294 -7.82 -10.22 16.16
C GLN A 294 -6.42 -9.63 15.95
N TYR A 295 -6.24 -8.36 16.32
CA TYR A 295 -4.91 -7.75 16.37
C TYR A 295 -4.31 -7.93 17.77
N HIS A 296 -2.99 -8.01 17.83
CA HIS A 296 -2.23 -8.24 19.05
C HIS A 296 -0.97 -7.39 19.08
N HIS A 297 -0.67 -6.80 20.23
CA HIS A 297 0.53 -6.01 20.49
C HIS A 297 1.27 -6.53 21.71
N ALA A 298 2.59 -6.71 21.62
CA ALA A 298 3.43 -7.11 22.74
C ALA A 298 4.75 -6.32 22.76
N THR A 299 5.34 -6.12 23.94
CA THR A 299 6.64 -5.44 24.09
C THR A 299 7.67 -6.39 24.69
N LEU A 300 8.69 -6.71 23.91
CA LEU A 300 9.90 -7.39 24.37
C LEU A 300 10.78 -6.36 25.08
N ALA A 301 11.05 -6.53 26.37
CA ALA A 301 11.80 -5.57 27.18
C ALA A 301 13.02 -6.21 27.86
N GLY A 302 13.98 -5.38 28.26
CA GLY A 302 15.19 -5.83 28.97
C GLY A 302 16.15 -6.64 28.09
N LEU A 303 16.16 -6.34 26.79
CA LEU A 303 17.08 -6.93 25.83
C LEU A 303 18.49 -6.39 26.07
N ALA A 304 19.47 -7.28 26.12
CA ALA A 304 20.86 -6.90 26.26
C ALA A 304 21.41 -6.41 24.90
N PRO A 305 22.33 -5.44 24.88
CA PRO A 305 23.00 -5.02 23.65
C PRO A 305 23.87 -6.14 23.05
N SER A 306 24.24 -5.99 21.78
CA SER A 306 25.05 -6.94 20.99
C SER A 306 24.59 -8.40 21.10
N SER A 307 23.28 -8.63 21.24
CA SER A 307 22.71 -9.95 21.51
C SER A 307 21.72 -10.37 20.43
N GLU A 308 21.72 -11.68 20.14
CA GLU A 308 20.78 -12.31 19.21
C GLU A 308 19.67 -13.01 20.00
N TYR A 309 18.44 -12.75 19.60
CA TYR A 309 17.24 -13.29 20.20
C TYR A 309 16.38 -14.01 19.15
N ALA A 310 15.58 -14.96 19.62
CA ALA A 310 14.56 -15.61 18.82
C ALA A 310 13.20 -15.36 19.47
N TYR A 311 12.20 -15.04 18.67
CA TYR A 311 10.82 -14.87 19.12
C TYR A 311 9.83 -15.65 18.25
N ARG A 312 8.62 -15.84 18.79
CA ARG A 312 7.43 -16.29 18.08
C ARG A 312 6.20 -15.71 18.76
N VAL A 313 5.10 -15.58 18.02
CA VAL A 313 3.81 -15.06 18.50
C VAL A 313 2.71 -16.10 18.32
N GLY A 314 1.63 -16.03 19.11
CA GLY A 314 0.53 -16.99 19.08
C GLY A 314 0.25 -17.61 20.45
N SER A 315 -0.17 -18.87 20.48
CA SER A 315 -0.51 -19.58 21.72
C SER A 315 -0.29 -21.09 21.65
N ASP A 316 -0.24 -21.75 22.81
CA ASP A 316 -0.27 -23.23 22.86
C ASP A 316 -1.64 -23.81 22.45
N THR A 317 -2.70 -22.99 22.47
CA THR A 317 -4.07 -23.41 22.14
C THR A 317 -4.25 -23.55 20.63
N ASP A 318 -3.90 -22.49 19.90
CA ASP A 318 -4.11 -22.40 18.44
C ASP A 318 -2.80 -22.36 17.65
N GLY A 319 -1.67 -22.60 18.28
CA GLY A 319 -0.38 -22.68 17.61
C GLY A 319 0.39 -21.36 17.59
N TRP A 320 1.64 -21.48 17.18
CA TRP A 320 2.61 -20.40 17.17
C TRP A 320 3.07 -20.10 15.75
N SER A 321 3.41 -18.85 15.49
CA SER A 321 4.11 -18.41 14.29
C SER A 321 5.42 -19.18 14.09
N PRO A 322 5.99 -19.15 12.88
CA PRO A 322 7.39 -19.49 12.68
C PRO A 322 8.30 -18.72 13.65
N VAL A 323 9.46 -19.31 13.96
CA VAL A 323 10.46 -18.69 14.81
C VAL A 323 11.24 -17.66 14.00
N THR A 324 11.27 -16.42 14.47
CA THR A 324 12.04 -15.32 13.86
C THR A 324 13.19 -14.93 14.77
N THR A 325 14.36 -14.67 14.18
CA THR A 325 15.55 -14.21 14.90
C THR A 325 15.86 -12.76 14.59
N PHE A 326 16.27 -12.01 15.60
CA PHE A 326 16.69 -10.62 15.46
C PHE A 326 17.91 -10.32 16.34
N ARG A 327 18.56 -9.19 16.07
CA ARG A 327 19.74 -8.74 16.80
C ARG A 327 19.53 -7.33 17.34
N THR A 328 19.97 -7.09 18.58
CA THR A 328 20.06 -5.75 19.15
C THR A 328 21.38 -5.09 18.76
N GLY A 329 21.35 -3.76 18.60
CA GLY A 329 22.54 -2.94 18.40
C GLY A 329 23.60 -3.05 19.48
N ASP A 330 24.76 -2.48 19.22
CA ASP A 330 25.93 -2.62 20.08
C ASP A 330 25.86 -1.79 21.37
N GLY A 331 24.93 -0.83 21.43
CA GLY A 331 24.64 -0.05 22.64
C GLY A 331 25.75 0.90 23.04
N ASP A 332 26.66 1.25 22.12
CA ASP A 332 27.72 2.25 22.30
C ASP A 332 27.28 3.66 21.89
N GLY A 333 26.10 3.79 21.27
CA GLY A 333 25.49 5.05 20.86
C GLY A 333 25.57 5.32 19.35
N ASP A 334 26.48 4.65 18.63
CA ASP A 334 26.60 4.74 17.17
C ASP A 334 25.68 3.69 16.52
N TYR A 335 24.95 4.07 15.47
CA TYR A 335 24.07 3.16 14.73
C TYR A 335 23.76 3.72 13.35
N SER A 336 23.24 2.87 12.46
CA SER A 336 22.68 3.32 11.19
C SER A 336 21.23 2.89 11.03
N PHE A 337 20.51 3.59 10.18
CA PHE A 337 19.14 3.25 9.82
C PHE A 337 18.79 3.61 8.39
N LEU A 338 17.78 2.93 7.86
CA LEU A 338 17.22 3.22 6.55
C LEU A 338 16.06 4.21 6.71
N PHE A 339 16.09 5.33 6.00
CA PHE A 339 14.98 6.28 5.93
C PHE A 339 14.30 6.18 4.55
N ILE A 340 12.99 5.94 4.55
CA ILE A 340 12.17 5.69 3.37
C ILE A 340 10.91 6.55 3.39
N GLY A 341 10.51 7.04 2.22
CA GLY A 341 9.27 7.77 2.03
C GLY A 341 8.26 6.95 1.24
N ASP A 342 6.98 7.13 1.56
CA ASP A 342 5.86 6.96 0.65
C ASP A 342 5.94 5.67 -0.20
N ALA A 343 6.04 4.51 0.48
CA ALA A 343 5.86 3.22 -0.16
C ALA A 343 4.44 3.13 -0.74
N GLN A 344 3.46 3.64 0.01
CA GLN A 344 2.10 3.94 -0.41
C GLN A 344 1.52 2.87 -1.33
N ILE A 345 1.49 1.63 -0.84
CA ILE A 345 1.06 0.47 -1.61
C ILE A 345 -0.36 0.69 -2.13
N GLY A 346 -0.55 0.56 -3.44
CA GLY A 346 -1.80 0.80 -4.15
C GLY A 346 -1.88 2.14 -4.90
N ALA A 347 -0.94 3.07 -4.68
CA ALA A 347 -1.00 4.40 -5.30
C ALA A 347 -0.79 4.39 -6.82
N SER A 348 -0.13 3.38 -7.39
CA SER A 348 0.00 3.23 -8.84
C SER A 348 -1.27 2.73 -9.52
N GLY A 349 -2.27 2.29 -8.73
CA GLY A 349 -3.39 1.47 -9.19
C GLY A 349 -3.05 -0.01 -9.31
N ASN A 350 -1.82 -0.43 -8.97
CA ASN A 350 -1.38 -1.82 -8.96
C ASN A 350 -0.58 -2.13 -7.69
N ALA A 351 -1.29 -2.52 -6.62
CA ALA A 351 -0.68 -2.84 -5.32
C ALA A 351 0.37 -3.96 -5.38
N ALA A 352 0.23 -4.93 -6.30
CA ALA A 352 1.21 -5.99 -6.46
C ALA A 352 2.55 -5.47 -7.03
N SER A 353 2.49 -4.53 -7.99
CA SER A 353 3.69 -3.86 -8.50
C SER A 353 4.35 -3.00 -7.43
N ASP A 354 3.56 -2.25 -6.67
CA ASP A 354 4.07 -1.40 -5.58
C ASP A 354 4.74 -2.25 -4.50
N THR A 355 4.13 -3.39 -4.16
CA THR A 355 4.68 -4.36 -3.21
C THR A 355 6.02 -4.94 -3.71
N ALA A 356 6.09 -5.29 -5.00
CA ALA A 356 7.32 -5.80 -5.59
C ALA A 356 8.45 -4.75 -5.56
N GLY A 357 8.16 -3.49 -5.89
CA GLY A 357 9.13 -2.39 -5.83
C GLY A 357 9.56 -2.07 -4.40
N TRP A 358 8.65 -2.16 -3.44
CA TRP A 358 8.96 -2.01 -2.02
C TRP A 358 9.90 -3.10 -1.50
N ASN A 359 9.60 -4.37 -1.81
CA ASN A 359 10.46 -5.50 -1.48
C ASN A 359 11.86 -5.37 -2.09
N ASP A 360 11.96 -4.99 -3.37
CA ASP A 360 13.26 -4.80 -4.03
C ASP A 360 14.09 -3.69 -3.36
N THR A 361 13.46 -2.57 -2.99
CA THR A 361 14.14 -1.49 -2.26
C THR A 361 14.71 -1.98 -0.92
N LEU A 362 13.94 -2.72 -0.12
CA LEU A 362 14.44 -3.26 1.16
C LEU A 362 15.52 -4.33 0.97
N ASP A 363 15.39 -5.21 -0.02
CA ASP A 363 16.40 -6.22 -0.35
C ASP A 363 17.74 -5.57 -0.77
N VAL A 364 17.67 -4.52 -1.59
CA VAL A 364 18.85 -3.76 -2.00
C VAL A 364 19.46 -3.03 -0.80
N ALA A 365 18.64 -2.37 0.01
CA ALA A 365 19.09 -1.60 1.15
C ALA A 365 19.72 -2.48 2.23
N GLU A 366 19.10 -3.60 2.61
CA GLU A 366 19.66 -4.56 3.57
C GLU A 366 20.97 -5.15 3.07
N ARG A 367 21.06 -5.51 1.79
CA ARG A 367 22.29 -6.05 1.21
C ARG A 367 23.44 -5.04 1.24
N ALA A 368 23.14 -3.76 1.07
CA ALA A 368 24.14 -2.68 1.10
C ALA A 368 24.50 -2.25 2.53
N PHE A 369 23.52 -2.26 3.43
CA PHE A 369 23.61 -1.76 4.80
C PHE A 369 23.06 -2.80 5.80
N PRO A 370 23.70 -3.98 5.92
CA PRO A 370 23.18 -5.11 6.69
C PRO A 370 23.18 -4.89 8.21
N ASP A 371 23.91 -3.87 8.68
CA ASP A 371 23.99 -3.50 10.09
C ASP A 371 22.97 -2.41 10.48
N SER A 372 22.04 -2.06 9.57
CA SER A 372 20.98 -1.09 9.86
C SER A 372 20.09 -1.58 11.00
N GLU A 373 19.93 -0.73 12.01
CA GLU A 373 19.25 -1.09 13.26
C GLU A 373 17.77 -0.75 13.28
N MET A 374 17.26 0.02 12.31
CA MET A 374 15.84 0.30 12.10
C MET A 374 15.53 0.65 10.64
N VAL A 375 14.27 0.46 10.25
CA VAL A 375 13.68 1.03 9.03
C VAL A 375 12.74 2.15 9.46
N PHE A 376 12.93 3.36 8.93
CA PHE A 376 12.22 4.56 9.32
C PHE A 376 11.37 5.06 8.15
N SER A 377 10.06 4.85 8.23
CA SER A 377 9.08 5.30 7.25
C SER A 377 8.56 6.70 7.56
N ALA A 378 8.56 7.59 6.56
CA ALA A 378 8.03 8.94 6.66
C ALA A 378 6.49 9.05 6.60
N GLY A 379 5.76 7.93 6.52
CA GLY A 379 4.29 7.92 6.35
C GLY A 379 3.85 7.45 4.98
N ASP A 380 2.53 7.33 4.82
CA ASP A 380 1.85 6.77 3.65
C ASP A 380 2.38 5.35 3.36
N GLN A 381 2.13 4.44 4.30
CA GLN A 381 2.46 3.02 4.10
C GLN A 381 1.55 2.40 3.04
N VAL A 382 0.26 2.70 3.12
CA VAL A 382 -0.79 2.23 2.20
C VAL A 382 -1.43 3.42 1.48
N ASN A 383 -2.10 3.18 0.35
CA ASN A 383 -2.85 4.23 -0.34
C ASN A 383 -4.29 4.41 0.18
N THR A 384 -4.88 3.36 0.74
CA THR A 384 -6.24 3.37 1.29
C THR A 384 -6.18 2.90 2.74
N ALA A 385 -6.49 3.79 3.68
CA ALA A 385 -6.27 3.60 5.12
C ALA A 385 -6.83 2.29 5.70
N SER A 386 -7.95 1.78 5.19
CA SER A 386 -8.62 0.56 5.65
C SER A 386 -8.31 -0.69 4.83
N ASN A 387 -7.44 -0.61 3.82
CA ASN A 387 -7.22 -1.72 2.90
C ASN A 387 -6.16 -2.69 3.44
N GLU A 388 -6.61 -3.80 4.02
CA GLU A 388 -5.75 -4.83 4.60
C GLU A 388 -4.81 -5.48 3.58
N ALA A 389 -5.22 -5.65 2.31
CA ALA A 389 -4.34 -6.21 1.28
C ALA A 389 -3.16 -5.29 0.94
N GLN A 390 -3.33 -3.96 1.06
CA GLN A 390 -2.22 -3.02 0.92
C GLN A 390 -1.29 -3.08 2.13
N TYR A 391 -1.81 -3.30 3.35
CA TYR A 391 -0.98 -3.55 4.53
C TYR A 391 -0.21 -4.86 4.42
N GLU A 392 -0.85 -5.96 3.99
CA GLU A 392 -0.16 -7.23 3.70
C GLU A 392 0.98 -7.02 2.70
N GLY A 393 0.75 -6.22 1.65
CA GLY A 393 1.78 -5.85 0.68
C GLY A 393 2.95 -5.09 1.33
N PHE A 394 2.65 -4.07 2.13
CA PHE A 394 3.65 -3.27 2.84
C PHE A 394 4.43 -4.09 3.88
N LEU A 395 3.78 -5.03 4.56
CA LEU A 395 4.35 -5.88 5.62
C LEU A 395 4.96 -7.20 5.10
N SER A 396 4.83 -7.48 3.80
CA SER A 396 5.40 -8.67 3.15
C SER A 396 6.93 -8.84 3.25
N PRO A 397 7.78 -7.79 3.33
CA PRO A 397 9.22 -7.97 3.48
C PRO A 397 9.57 -8.60 4.83
N ASP A 398 10.32 -9.70 4.81
CA ASP A 398 10.70 -10.43 6.02
C ASP A 398 11.61 -9.60 6.94
N GLN A 399 12.31 -8.60 6.39
CA GLN A 399 13.08 -7.60 7.12
C GLN A 399 12.28 -6.97 8.25
N LEU A 400 10.99 -6.68 8.01
CA LEU A 400 10.14 -5.98 8.97
C LEU A 400 9.76 -6.84 10.18
N GLN A 401 10.04 -8.15 10.16
CA GLN A 401 9.92 -9.03 11.32
C GLN A 401 11.18 -9.04 12.20
N ARG A 402 12.30 -8.52 11.71
CA ARG A 402 13.64 -8.71 12.33
C ARG A 402 14.44 -7.42 12.49
N ILE A 403 14.08 -6.37 11.76
CA ILE A 403 14.59 -5.00 11.90
C ILE A 403 13.40 -4.14 12.34
N PRO A 404 13.49 -3.40 13.46
CA PRO A 404 12.37 -2.62 13.95
C PRO A 404 11.97 -1.53 12.96
N LEU A 405 10.69 -1.50 12.65
CA LEU A 405 10.05 -0.45 11.87
C LEU A 405 9.66 0.72 12.77
N VAL A 406 10.02 1.93 12.35
CA VAL A 406 9.49 3.20 12.84
C VAL A 406 8.55 3.73 11.77
N THR A 407 7.29 3.99 12.11
CA THR A 407 6.34 4.59 11.18
C THR A 407 5.96 5.98 11.63
N ASN A 408 6.09 6.96 10.74
CA ASN A 408 5.25 8.15 10.83
C ASN A 408 3.89 7.82 10.18
N ILE A 409 2.83 8.49 10.62
CA ILE A 409 1.51 8.36 10.01
C ILE A 409 1.33 9.42 8.93
N GLY A 410 0.88 9.01 7.74
CA GLY A 410 0.59 9.87 6.60
C GLY A 410 -0.91 10.11 6.41
N ASN A 411 -1.27 10.89 5.38
CA ASN A 411 -2.66 11.23 5.12
C ASN A 411 -3.44 10.09 4.45
N HIS A 412 -2.75 9.09 3.91
CA HIS A 412 -3.38 7.87 3.41
C HIS A 412 -3.55 6.79 4.48
N ASP A 413 -2.88 6.91 5.63
CA ASP A 413 -3.00 5.97 6.74
C ASP A 413 -4.08 6.38 7.76
N VAL A 414 -4.35 7.69 7.89
CA VAL A 414 -5.08 8.26 9.03
C VAL A 414 -6.58 7.99 9.07
N ALA A 415 -7.20 7.67 7.93
CA ALA A 415 -8.66 7.60 7.81
C ALA A 415 -9.29 6.32 8.39
N SER A 416 -8.49 5.41 8.95
CA SER A 416 -8.91 4.14 9.56
C SER A 416 -8.11 3.85 10.82
N LEU A 417 -8.66 3.08 11.76
CA LEU A 417 -7.90 2.56 12.91
C LEU A 417 -6.94 1.42 12.54
N ALA A 418 -6.97 0.91 11.31
CA ALA A 418 -6.07 -0.16 10.83
C ALA A 418 -4.59 0.18 11.09
N TYR A 419 -4.18 1.44 10.92
CA TYR A 419 -2.81 1.86 11.24
C TYR A 419 -2.43 1.57 12.71
N GLU A 420 -3.31 1.91 13.66
CA GLU A 420 -3.06 1.62 15.09
C GLU A 420 -3.10 0.13 15.39
N GLN A 421 -3.84 -0.65 14.61
CA GLN A 421 -3.99 -2.10 14.79
C GLN A 421 -2.75 -2.83 14.27
N HIS A 422 -2.18 -2.39 13.14
CA HIS A 422 -0.95 -2.92 12.55
C HIS A 422 0.33 -2.51 13.27
N PHE A 423 0.37 -1.35 13.94
CA PHE A 423 1.61 -0.82 14.50
C PHE A 423 1.54 -0.58 16.01
N ASN A 424 2.43 -1.24 16.75
CA ASN A 424 2.63 -1.03 18.19
C ASN A 424 3.74 0.00 18.44
N LEU A 425 3.39 1.28 18.59
CA LEU A 425 4.36 2.37 18.75
C LEU A 425 4.56 2.75 20.23
N PRO A 426 5.78 3.14 20.65
CA PRO A 426 6.05 3.51 22.04
C PRO A 426 5.58 4.92 22.36
N ASN A 427 5.13 5.14 23.61
CA ASN A 427 4.84 6.47 24.16
C ASN A 427 3.88 7.35 23.32
N VAL A 428 2.89 6.75 22.67
CA VAL A 428 1.87 7.48 21.90
C VAL A 428 1.02 8.35 22.84
N SER A 429 0.88 9.62 22.47
CA SER A 429 0.09 10.61 23.15
C SER A 429 -1.40 10.42 22.85
N ALA A 430 -2.21 10.33 23.90
CA ALA A 430 -3.66 10.38 23.78
C ALA A 430 -4.21 11.82 23.68
N GLU A 431 -3.36 12.83 23.89
CA GLU A 431 -3.76 14.25 24.00
C GLU A 431 -3.33 15.09 22.80
N HIS A 432 -2.29 14.68 22.08
CA HIS A 432 -1.67 15.44 20.98
C HIS A 432 -1.53 14.58 19.73
N GLY A 433 -1.74 15.17 18.55
CA GLY A 433 -1.66 14.46 17.27
C GLY A 433 -2.76 13.43 17.06
N LYS A 434 -3.89 13.57 17.75
CA LYS A 434 -5.07 12.71 17.58
C LYS A 434 -6.18 13.56 16.96
N PRO A 435 -6.36 13.53 15.63
CA PRO A 435 -7.28 14.45 14.97
C PRO A 435 -8.74 14.30 15.43
N ASP A 436 -9.17 13.06 15.69
CA ASP A 436 -10.43 12.72 16.38
C ASP A 436 -10.43 11.23 16.79
N ALA A 437 -11.58 10.73 17.27
CA ALA A 437 -11.72 9.36 17.78
C ALA A 437 -11.78 8.27 16.70
N VAL A 438 -12.09 8.60 15.44
CA VAL A 438 -12.23 7.62 14.35
C VAL A 438 -11.00 7.56 13.46
N ARG A 439 -10.20 8.63 13.43
CA ARG A 439 -8.94 8.71 12.71
C ARG A 439 -7.76 8.23 13.56
N ALA A 440 -6.84 7.47 12.96
CA ALA A 440 -5.70 6.88 13.65
C ALA A 440 -4.61 7.87 14.06
N GLY A 441 -3.70 7.37 14.90
CA GLY A 441 -2.42 7.97 15.23
C GLY A 441 -2.44 8.74 16.55
N GLY A 442 -1.39 9.53 16.72
CA GLY A 442 -1.03 10.26 17.92
C GLY A 442 0.42 10.71 17.77
N ASP A 443 0.81 11.79 18.43
CA ASP A 443 2.23 12.09 18.52
C ASP A 443 2.91 11.08 19.43
N TYR A 444 4.14 10.68 19.13
CA TYR A 444 4.87 9.72 19.96
C TYR A 444 6.37 10.00 20.01
N TRP A 445 7.10 9.32 20.89
CA TRP A 445 8.53 9.53 21.04
C TRP A 445 9.26 8.29 21.54
N PHE A 446 10.56 8.21 21.24
CA PHE A 446 11.46 7.18 21.77
C PHE A 446 12.90 7.70 21.81
N VAL A 447 13.77 7.02 22.56
CA VAL A 447 15.20 7.31 22.61
C VAL A 447 15.97 6.13 22.05
N TYR A 448 16.85 6.36 21.06
CA TYR A 448 17.69 5.30 20.51
C TYR A 448 19.15 5.75 20.46
N GLY A 449 20.03 5.03 21.15
CA GLY A 449 21.37 5.52 21.45
C GLY A 449 21.29 6.85 22.19
N ASP A 450 22.01 7.85 21.70
CA ASP A 450 21.99 9.21 22.23
C ASP A 450 21.08 10.15 21.40
N THR A 451 20.03 9.62 20.76
CA THR A 451 19.08 10.42 19.96
C THR A 451 17.67 10.31 20.50
N LEU A 452 17.03 11.46 20.72
CA LEU A 452 15.60 11.56 20.99
C LEU A 452 14.85 11.79 19.68
N TYR A 453 13.95 10.87 19.37
CA TYR A 453 13.05 10.96 18.22
C TYR A 453 11.65 11.35 18.69
N ILE A 454 11.06 12.35 18.04
CA ILE A 454 9.69 12.79 18.28
C ILE A 454 8.94 12.77 16.96
N SER A 455 7.87 11.99 16.90
CA SER A 455 7.00 11.88 15.73
C SER A 455 5.72 12.65 15.94
N PHE A 456 5.37 13.49 14.96
CA PHE A 456 4.07 14.14 14.92
C PHE A 456 3.14 13.45 13.92
N ASN A 457 1.90 13.25 14.34
CA ASN A 457 0.81 12.97 13.42
C ASN A 457 0.33 14.28 12.80
N SER A 458 1.01 14.73 11.73
CA SER A 458 0.69 15.97 11.05
C SER A 458 -0.61 15.92 10.24
N ASN A 459 -1.49 14.93 10.43
CA ASN A 459 -2.89 15.02 10.00
C ASN A 459 -3.74 15.84 10.97
N ASP A 460 -3.29 15.96 12.21
CA ASP A 460 -3.80 16.96 13.13
C ASP A 460 -3.29 18.35 12.66
N MET A 461 -4.17 19.33 12.66
CA MET A 461 -3.83 20.70 12.27
C MET A 461 -3.42 21.54 13.49
N ASP A 462 -3.39 20.96 14.70
CA ASP A 462 -2.93 21.61 15.92
C ASP A 462 -1.40 21.65 16.03
N ASP A 463 -0.77 22.44 15.15
CA ASP A 463 0.69 22.64 15.13
C ASP A 463 1.23 23.19 16.47
N ALA A 464 0.42 23.97 17.19
CA ALA A 464 0.76 24.46 18.52
C ALA A 464 0.77 23.32 19.55
N GLY A 465 -0.20 22.40 19.46
CA GLY A 465 -0.26 21.18 20.26
C GLY A 465 0.96 20.27 20.01
N HIS A 466 1.36 20.06 18.76
CA HIS A 466 2.59 19.33 18.43
C HIS A 466 3.83 19.97 19.07
N ALA A 467 3.96 21.29 18.97
CA ALA A 467 5.06 22.03 19.59
C ALA A 467 5.02 21.99 21.13
N GLU A 468 3.84 21.95 21.74
CA GLU A 468 3.67 21.76 23.20
C GLU A 468 4.12 20.35 23.61
N PHE A 469 3.69 19.33 22.88
CA PHE A 469 4.11 17.94 23.10
C PHE A 469 5.63 17.81 23.04
N ALA A 470 6.25 18.30 21.96
CA ALA A 470 7.71 18.26 21.82
C ALA A 470 8.42 19.00 22.94
N ARG A 471 7.91 20.16 23.36
CA ARG A 471 8.48 20.93 24.49
C ARG A 471 8.43 20.13 25.79
N LYS A 472 7.33 19.41 26.04
CA LYS A 472 7.18 18.54 27.22
C LYS A 472 8.16 17.37 27.17
N VAL A 473 8.21 16.65 26.06
CA VAL A 473 9.14 15.52 25.87
C VAL A 473 10.59 15.99 26.02
N LEU A 474 10.97 17.10 25.40
CA LEU A 474 12.32 17.67 25.52
C LEU A 474 12.66 18.14 26.94
N ALA A 475 11.68 18.66 27.68
CA ALA A 475 11.91 19.05 29.07
C ALA A 475 12.10 17.83 30.00
N GLU A 476 11.52 16.69 29.66
CA GLU A 476 11.59 15.46 30.46
C GLU A 476 12.79 14.58 30.06
N HIS A 477 13.10 14.49 28.76
CA HIS A 477 14.03 13.53 28.17
C HIS A 477 15.13 14.16 27.30
N GLY A 478 15.11 15.47 27.07
CA GLY A 478 16.11 16.13 26.21
C GLY A 478 17.53 16.06 26.74
N ASP A 479 17.71 15.95 28.06
CA ASP A 479 19.03 15.78 28.70
C ASP A 479 19.59 14.35 28.53
N GLU A 480 18.79 13.40 28.07
CA GLU A 480 19.20 12.01 27.76
C GLU A 480 19.77 11.89 26.35
N ALA A 481 19.59 12.90 25.50
CA ALA A 481 19.93 12.84 24.09
C ALA A 481 20.94 13.91 23.67
N ARG A 482 21.91 13.50 22.85
CA ARG A 482 22.82 14.37 22.10
C ARG A 482 22.11 14.98 20.89
N TRP A 483 21.29 14.20 20.20
CA TRP A 483 20.57 14.59 19.00
C TRP A 483 19.06 14.67 19.23
N LYS A 484 18.42 15.67 18.64
CA LYS A 484 16.96 15.82 18.65
C LYS A 484 16.46 15.76 17.22
N VAL A 485 15.76 14.69 16.90
CA VAL A 485 15.19 14.45 15.57
C VAL A 485 13.68 14.51 15.67
N VAL A 486 13.06 15.30 14.81
CA VAL A 486 11.60 15.34 14.67
C VAL A 486 11.22 14.72 13.32
N THR A 487 10.09 14.02 13.27
CA THR A 487 9.55 13.52 12.02
C THR A 487 8.06 13.80 11.92
N PHE A 488 7.60 14.11 10.71
CA PHE A 488 6.20 14.23 10.38
C PHE A 488 6.00 14.08 8.87
N HIS A 489 4.83 13.61 8.45
CA HIS A 489 4.62 13.23 7.05
C HIS A 489 4.63 14.42 6.07
N HIS A 490 3.74 15.40 6.28
CA HIS A 490 3.55 16.53 5.36
C HIS A 490 4.81 17.41 5.20
N SER A 491 5.44 17.39 4.02
CA SER A 491 6.65 18.17 3.72
C SER A 491 6.41 19.68 3.75
N VAL A 492 6.83 20.35 4.83
CA VAL A 492 6.76 21.83 4.94
C VAL A 492 7.68 22.52 3.94
N TYR A 493 8.66 21.85 3.36
CA TYR A 493 9.55 22.39 2.32
C TYR A 493 9.36 21.65 0.99
N SER A 494 8.11 21.35 0.64
CA SER A 494 7.71 20.82 -0.67
C SER A 494 8.14 21.72 -1.84
N THR A 495 8.63 21.09 -2.92
CA THR A 495 8.97 21.72 -4.20
C THR A 495 8.11 21.22 -5.36
N ALA A 496 7.20 20.28 -5.10
CA ALA A 496 6.34 19.66 -6.11
C ALA A 496 4.86 20.00 -5.90
N SER A 497 3.97 19.01 -6.02
CA SER A 497 2.52 19.18 -6.05
C SER A 497 1.98 19.97 -4.86
N HIS A 498 2.55 19.78 -3.67
CA HIS A 498 2.01 20.33 -2.42
C HIS A 498 2.62 21.68 -2.01
N ALA A 499 3.49 22.28 -2.84
CA ALA A 499 4.26 23.46 -2.46
C ALA A 499 3.40 24.69 -2.10
N ASP A 500 2.18 24.76 -2.66
CA ASP A 500 1.23 25.86 -2.55
C ASP A 500 -0.04 25.48 -1.76
N ASP A 501 -0.11 24.27 -1.22
CA ASP A 501 -1.28 23.81 -0.48
C ASP A 501 -1.43 24.60 0.83
N SER A 502 -2.67 24.94 1.17
CA SER A 502 -2.93 25.91 2.25
C SER A 502 -2.47 25.40 3.61
N ASP A 503 -2.61 24.11 3.86
CA ASP A 503 -2.18 23.45 5.08
C ASP A 503 -0.65 23.37 5.15
N ILE A 504 0.04 23.08 4.04
CA ILE A 504 1.50 23.14 3.96
C ILE A 504 2.03 24.55 4.22
N ILE A 505 1.38 25.57 3.67
CA ILE A 505 1.75 26.98 3.93
C ILE A 505 1.57 27.33 5.41
N THR A 506 0.47 26.90 6.04
CA THR A 506 0.24 27.10 7.47
C THR A 506 1.31 26.41 8.31
N ARG A 507 1.54 25.11 8.08
CA ARG A 507 2.55 24.33 8.82
C ARG A 507 3.96 24.88 8.66
N ARG A 508 4.33 25.32 7.44
CA ARG A 508 5.61 25.98 7.18
C ARG A 508 5.76 27.27 7.99
N ALA A 509 4.67 27.98 8.28
CA ALA A 509 4.71 29.19 9.09
C ALA A 509 4.81 28.89 10.59
N ASP A 510 4.28 27.76 11.06
CA ASP A 510 4.11 27.47 12.48
C ASP A 510 5.17 26.50 13.03
N LEU A 511 5.40 25.35 12.36
CA LEU A 511 6.28 24.30 12.86
C LEU A 511 7.78 24.66 12.79
N PRO A 512 8.36 25.10 11.65
CA PRO A 512 9.80 25.38 11.60
C PRO A 512 10.29 26.40 12.63
N PRO A 513 9.58 27.53 12.90
CA PRO A 513 9.95 28.43 13.99
C PRO A 513 9.88 27.78 15.37
N ALA A 514 8.88 26.93 15.63
CA ALA A 514 8.77 26.22 16.89
C ALA A 514 9.91 25.22 17.10
N LEU A 515 10.26 24.46 16.06
CA LEU A 515 11.33 23.45 16.09
C LEU A 515 12.72 24.10 16.24
N SER A 516 12.95 25.23 15.56
CA SER A 516 14.16 26.04 15.76
C SER A 516 14.29 26.48 17.22
N ALA A 517 13.21 27.01 17.81
CA ALA A 517 13.19 27.44 19.21
C ALA A 517 13.30 26.30 20.24
N LEU A 518 13.20 25.05 19.81
CA LEU A 518 13.38 23.84 20.62
C LEU A 518 14.78 23.22 20.44
N ASP A 519 15.64 23.87 19.65
CA ASP A 519 16.97 23.41 19.26
C ASP A 519 16.92 22.00 18.64
N VAL A 520 15.94 21.75 17.76
CA VAL A 520 15.85 20.50 16.98
C VAL A 520 16.98 20.50 15.94
N ASP A 521 17.64 19.35 15.76
CA ASP A 521 18.79 19.26 14.84
C ASP A 521 18.35 18.91 13.41
N LEU A 522 17.45 17.94 13.29
CA LEU A 522 17.05 17.33 12.02
C LEU A 522 15.54 17.07 11.99
N VAL A 523 14.94 17.29 10.83
CA VAL A 523 13.53 16.97 10.54
C VAL A 523 13.43 16.06 9.32
N LEU A 524 12.71 14.94 9.47
CA LEU A 524 12.50 13.92 8.43
C LEU A 524 11.03 13.88 7.99
N MET A 525 10.77 13.99 6.67
CA MET A 525 9.42 14.13 6.08
C MET A 525 9.22 13.29 4.81
N GLY A 526 7.98 13.18 4.33
CA GLY A 526 7.58 12.48 3.09
C GLY A 526 6.56 13.29 2.28
N HIS A 527 5.46 12.69 1.84
CA HIS A 527 4.25 13.29 1.26
C HIS A 527 4.38 13.87 -0.15
N ASP A 528 5.51 14.48 -0.49
CA ASP A 528 5.65 15.25 -1.73
C ASP A 528 6.17 14.42 -2.91
N HIS A 529 6.44 13.13 -2.71
CA HIS A 529 6.91 12.20 -3.74
C HIS A 529 8.02 12.81 -4.61
N VAL A 530 8.95 13.53 -3.97
CA VAL A 530 10.13 14.15 -4.54
C VAL A 530 11.19 14.22 -3.44
N TYR A 531 12.46 13.99 -3.78
CA TYR A 531 13.53 14.17 -2.80
C TYR A 531 13.86 15.66 -2.66
N VAL A 532 13.83 16.19 -1.44
CA VAL A 532 14.27 17.55 -1.12
C VAL A 532 15.14 17.56 0.12
N ARG A 533 16.26 18.25 0.04
CA ARG A 533 17.06 18.65 1.20
C ARG A 533 17.12 20.16 1.28
N SER A 534 16.77 20.72 2.44
CA SER A 534 16.89 22.16 2.66
C SER A 534 18.35 22.59 2.89
N TYR A 535 18.62 23.89 2.77
CA TYR A 535 19.71 24.49 3.55
C TYR A 535 19.41 24.35 5.04
N LEU A 536 20.38 24.64 5.90
CA LEU A 536 20.06 24.90 7.31
C LEU A 536 19.06 26.06 7.39
N MET A 537 18.03 25.90 8.21
CA MET A 537 16.92 26.85 8.35
C MET A 537 16.87 27.39 9.77
N SER A 538 16.87 28.72 9.93
CA SER A 538 16.53 29.38 11.20
C SER A 538 15.08 29.88 11.10
N GLY A 539 14.17 29.18 11.79
CA GLY A 539 12.73 29.27 11.55
C GLY A 539 12.40 28.99 10.08
N THR A 540 11.82 29.96 9.39
CA THR A 540 11.50 29.84 7.96
C THR A 540 12.59 30.38 7.02
N THR A 541 13.74 30.81 7.55
CA THR A 541 14.76 31.53 6.78
C THR A 541 15.94 30.61 6.47
N PRO A 542 16.31 30.39 5.20
CA PRO A 542 17.51 29.63 4.88
C PRO A 542 18.76 30.43 5.27
N THR A 543 19.74 29.76 5.87
CA THR A 543 21.01 30.37 6.28
C THR A 543 22.11 30.21 5.23
N GLY A 544 21.86 29.42 4.19
CA GLY A 544 22.73 29.19 3.04
C GLY A 544 22.15 29.67 1.71
N SER A 545 22.99 29.69 0.67
CA SER A 545 22.59 29.87 -0.73
C SER A 545 23.68 29.33 -1.66
N GLY A 546 23.31 28.89 -2.87
CA GLY A 546 24.25 28.48 -3.91
C GLY A 546 24.43 26.96 -4.06
N GLU A 547 25.67 26.50 -4.13
CA GLU A 547 25.96 25.06 -4.27
C GLU A 547 25.78 24.35 -2.90
N PRO A 548 25.16 23.16 -2.87
CA PRO A 548 24.96 22.42 -1.63
C PRO A 548 26.30 21.98 -1.02
N ALA A 549 26.50 22.23 0.27
CA ALA A 549 27.64 21.72 1.00
C ALA A 549 27.44 20.24 1.37
N ALA A 550 28.53 19.46 1.33
CA ALA A 550 28.55 18.06 1.76
C ALA A 550 28.59 17.92 3.30
N GLU A 551 29.08 18.93 4.00
CA GLU A 551 29.08 19.01 5.46
C GLU A 551 28.43 20.33 5.88
N VAL A 552 27.53 20.26 6.87
CA VAL A 552 26.84 21.41 7.44
C VAL A 552 26.95 21.37 8.96
N THR A 553 27.13 22.53 9.59
CA THR A 553 27.21 22.68 11.04
C THR A 553 26.24 23.78 11.45
N PRO A 554 25.19 23.49 12.23
CA PRO A 554 24.20 24.48 12.62
C PRO A 554 24.84 25.52 13.54
N SER A 555 24.38 26.77 13.41
CA SER A 555 24.74 27.87 14.29
C SER A 555 23.49 28.42 14.99
N GLY A 556 23.43 28.30 16.32
CA GLY A 556 22.24 28.71 17.06
C GLY A 556 21.07 27.75 16.86
N ASP A 557 19.93 28.26 16.39
CA ASP A 557 18.64 27.57 16.29
C ASP A 557 18.37 26.96 14.90
N GLU A 558 19.43 26.68 14.14
CA GLU A 558 19.37 26.20 12.77
C GLU A 558 19.03 24.69 12.69
N VAL A 559 18.08 24.34 11.84
CA VAL A 559 17.56 22.97 11.66
C VAL A 559 17.72 22.51 10.21
N LEU A 560 18.10 21.25 9.99
CA LEU A 560 18.13 20.63 8.66
C LEU A 560 16.81 19.88 8.38
N TYR A 561 16.25 20.01 7.17
CA TYR A 561 15.03 19.30 6.76
C TYR A 561 15.32 18.42 5.55
N VAL A 562 14.83 17.18 5.59
CA VAL A 562 14.94 16.20 4.51
C VAL A 562 13.58 15.57 4.23
N THR A 563 13.14 15.63 2.97
CA THR A 563 11.94 14.98 2.46
C THR A 563 12.35 13.79 1.60
N ALA A 564 11.87 12.59 1.95
CA ALA A 564 12.08 11.38 1.17
C ALA A 564 11.18 11.36 -0.08
N ASN A 565 11.65 10.67 -1.12
CA ASN A 565 10.83 10.33 -2.29
C ASN A 565 10.13 8.98 -2.07
N SER A 566 9.36 8.51 -3.06
CA SER A 566 8.78 7.17 -3.05
C SER A 566 9.88 6.08 -3.03
N SER A 567 9.67 5.10 -2.15
CA SER A 567 10.54 3.94 -1.97
C SER A 567 10.05 2.67 -2.67
N SER A 568 8.78 2.61 -3.07
CA SER A 568 8.21 1.51 -3.87
C SER A 568 8.17 1.82 -5.37
N GLY A 569 8.21 3.10 -5.72
CA GLY A 569 7.93 3.60 -7.05
C GLY A 569 6.46 3.66 -7.43
N SER A 570 5.56 3.66 -6.44
CA SER A 570 4.12 3.72 -6.63
C SER A 570 3.63 5.05 -7.21
N LYS A 571 4.28 6.17 -6.86
CA LYS A 571 3.87 7.52 -7.28
C LYS A 571 5.03 8.53 -7.20
N TYR A 572 5.04 9.50 -8.12
CA TYR A 572 6.04 10.57 -8.23
C TYR A 572 5.39 11.92 -8.60
N TYR A 573 5.99 13.03 -8.17
CA TYR A 573 5.59 14.37 -8.60
C TYR A 573 6.70 15.14 -9.30
N ASP A 574 6.31 15.90 -10.33
CA ASP A 574 7.16 16.87 -10.99
C ASP A 574 7.50 18.05 -10.07
N ILE A 575 8.77 18.46 -10.10
CA ILE A 575 9.22 19.69 -9.44
C ILE A 575 8.56 20.89 -10.14
N LYS A 576 7.88 21.74 -9.37
CA LYS A 576 7.25 22.95 -9.91
C LYS A 576 8.28 24.02 -10.26
N PRO A 577 7.97 24.96 -11.17
CA PRO A 577 8.77 26.16 -11.36
C PRO A 577 8.65 27.09 -10.14
N GLY A 578 9.75 27.37 -9.44
CA GLY A 578 9.75 28.29 -8.30
C GLY A 578 11.17 28.58 -7.83
N PRO A 579 11.39 29.71 -7.11
CA PRO A 579 12.72 30.02 -6.60
C PRO A 579 13.17 29.03 -5.52
N PHE A 580 12.23 28.38 -4.80
CA PHE A 580 12.46 27.40 -3.72
C PHE A 580 13.75 27.66 -2.94
N ASP A 581 13.94 28.90 -2.48
CA ASP A 581 15.23 29.38 -1.93
C ASP A 581 15.68 28.60 -0.68
N PHE A 582 14.77 27.82 -0.08
CA PHE A 582 15.05 26.91 1.02
C PHE A 582 15.75 25.61 0.57
N ALA A 583 15.59 25.18 -0.69
CA ALA A 583 16.07 23.89 -1.17
C ALA A 583 17.55 23.98 -1.57
N ALA A 584 18.40 23.22 -0.88
CA ALA A 584 19.79 23.03 -1.26
C ALA A 584 19.91 21.96 -2.37
N VAL A 585 19.08 20.91 -2.29
CA VAL A 585 18.95 19.87 -3.31
C VAL A 585 17.47 19.56 -3.50
N GLN A 586 17.06 19.40 -4.75
CA GLN A 586 15.78 18.84 -5.15
C GLN A 586 16.02 17.85 -6.28
N ASN A 587 15.42 16.66 -6.23
CA ASN A 587 15.62 15.61 -7.21
C ASN A 587 14.32 14.84 -7.47
N GLN A 588 13.94 14.79 -8.74
CA GLN A 588 12.94 13.85 -9.23
C GLN A 588 13.46 13.19 -10.51
N GLU A 589 13.70 11.90 -10.43
CA GLU A 589 14.18 11.08 -11.54
C GLU A 589 13.27 9.87 -11.80
N TYR A 590 12.09 9.84 -11.18
CA TYR A 590 11.09 8.77 -11.36
C TYR A 590 11.65 7.37 -11.06
N THR A 591 12.56 7.31 -10.11
CA THR A 591 13.23 6.09 -9.66
C THR A 591 13.07 5.98 -8.14
N PRO A 592 12.76 4.79 -7.61
CA PRO A 592 12.66 4.61 -6.17
C PRO A 592 13.98 4.93 -5.48
N ASN A 593 13.91 5.54 -4.30
CA ASN A 593 15.11 5.80 -3.50
C ASN A 593 14.89 5.54 -2.01
N PHE A 594 16.01 5.36 -1.32
CA PHE A 594 16.09 5.26 0.12
C PHE A 594 17.33 5.98 0.63
N THR A 595 17.34 6.37 1.89
CA THR A 595 18.47 7.07 2.51
C THR A 595 19.09 6.18 3.59
N ASN A 596 20.39 5.93 3.50
CA ASN A 596 21.14 5.40 4.63
C ASN A 596 21.53 6.57 5.55
N VAL A 597 21.20 6.45 6.83
CA VAL A 597 21.50 7.45 7.87
C VAL A 597 22.44 6.82 8.89
N GLU A 598 23.63 7.39 9.07
CA GLU A 598 24.62 6.96 10.06
C GLU A 598 24.70 8.01 11.17
N VAL A 599 24.39 7.60 12.40
CA VAL A 599 24.38 8.46 13.58
C VAL A 599 25.57 8.13 14.46
N SER A 600 26.27 9.17 14.90
CA SER A 600 27.35 9.10 15.88
C SER A 600 27.24 10.26 16.87
N GLY A 601 28.04 10.26 17.92
CA GLY A 601 28.05 11.35 18.91
C GLY A 601 28.37 12.76 18.34
N ASP A 602 29.04 12.82 17.19
CA ASP A 602 29.51 14.07 16.57
C ASP A 602 28.83 14.39 15.23
N SER A 603 28.25 13.41 14.52
CA SER A 603 27.57 13.67 13.25
C SER A 603 26.40 12.74 12.93
N ILE A 604 25.46 13.25 12.12
CA ILE A 604 24.48 12.47 11.36
C ILE A 604 24.84 12.57 9.88
N ALA A 605 25.29 11.48 9.26
CA ALA A 605 25.54 11.39 7.82
C ALA A 605 24.34 10.76 7.11
N MET A 606 23.86 11.38 6.04
CA MET A 606 22.74 10.92 5.24
C MET A 606 23.17 10.80 3.79
N THR A 607 23.03 9.61 3.21
CA THR A 607 23.27 9.39 1.78
C THR A 607 22.05 8.75 1.15
N THR A 608 21.46 9.42 0.17
CA THR A 608 20.29 8.96 -0.58
C THR A 608 20.75 8.19 -1.82
N TYR A 609 20.23 6.98 -2.00
CA TYR A 609 20.58 6.07 -3.08
C TYR A 609 19.37 5.74 -3.94
N ARG A 610 19.58 5.60 -5.25
CA ARG A 610 18.61 4.94 -6.12
C ARG A 610 18.56 3.45 -5.78
N SER A 611 17.36 2.90 -5.63
CA SER A 611 17.19 1.48 -5.29
C SER A 611 17.65 0.55 -6.42
N GLU A 612 17.60 0.98 -7.68
CA GLU A 612 17.97 0.15 -8.83
C GLU A 612 19.47 -0.24 -8.84
N ASP A 613 20.36 0.70 -8.51
CA ASP A 613 21.81 0.52 -8.75
C ASP A 613 22.74 1.05 -7.66
N LEU A 614 22.20 1.57 -6.55
CA LEU A 614 22.95 2.21 -5.45
C LEU A 614 23.78 3.43 -5.90
N SER A 615 23.45 4.06 -7.02
CA SER A 615 24.03 5.36 -7.36
C SER A 615 23.48 6.45 -6.44
N VAL A 616 24.35 7.39 -6.06
CA VAL A 616 24.02 8.46 -5.12
C VAL A 616 23.14 9.51 -5.79
N VAL A 617 22.06 9.89 -5.11
CA VAL A 617 21.21 11.04 -5.43
C VAL A 617 21.75 12.30 -4.74
N ASP A 618 22.02 12.20 -3.43
CA ASP A 618 22.55 13.27 -2.60
C ASP A 618 23.28 12.69 -1.38
N ALA A 619 24.19 13.48 -0.81
CA ALA A 619 24.90 13.14 0.42
C ALA A 619 25.17 14.40 1.25
N VAL A 620 24.89 14.33 2.55
CA VAL A 620 25.15 15.41 3.51
C VAL A 620 25.55 14.84 4.87
N THR A 621 26.45 15.52 5.57
CA THR A 621 26.78 15.24 6.98
C THR A 621 26.45 16.45 7.83
N LEU A 622 25.51 16.28 8.77
CA LEU A 622 25.18 17.24 9.81
C LEU A 622 26.13 17.03 11.00
N GLN A 623 26.97 18.02 11.28
CA GLN A 623 27.95 17.99 12.37
C GLN A 623 27.40 18.67 13.62
N LYS A 624 27.69 18.14 14.81
CA LYS A 624 27.47 18.91 16.05
C LYS A 624 28.43 20.11 16.11
N PRO A 625 27.96 21.27 16.61
CA PRO A 625 28.86 22.39 16.90
C PRO A 625 29.93 21.96 17.92
N ALA A 626 31.16 22.44 17.74
CA ALA A 626 32.20 22.21 18.75
C ALA A 626 31.78 22.81 20.10
N GLU A 627 31.89 22.03 21.17
CA GLU A 627 31.64 22.51 22.53
C GLU A 627 32.47 23.78 22.78
N PRO A 628 31.87 24.87 23.29
CA PRO A 628 32.61 26.08 23.57
C PRO A 628 33.70 25.77 24.60
N THR A 629 34.96 25.89 24.18
CA THR A 629 36.10 25.74 25.10
C THR A 629 35.97 26.77 26.22
N ASP A 630 35.77 26.31 27.46
CA ASP A 630 35.72 27.19 28.63
C ASP A 630 37.06 27.95 28.73
N PRO A 631 37.07 29.30 28.61
CA PRO A 631 38.29 30.08 28.70
C PRO A 631 38.92 30.09 30.11
N SER A 632 38.35 29.35 31.08
CA SER A 632 38.85 29.25 32.45
C SER A 632 39.88 28.12 32.69
N GLU A 633 40.19 27.27 31.71
CA GLU A 633 41.33 26.35 31.83
C GLU A 633 42.66 27.07 31.54
N PRO A 634 43.63 27.11 32.49
CA PRO A 634 44.91 27.76 32.26
C PRO A 634 45.77 26.92 31.32
N SER A 635 46.17 27.51 30.20
CA SER A 635 47.18 26.93 29.31
C SER A 635 48.53 26.78 30.03
N ASP A 636 49.00 25.54 30.13
CA ASP A 636 50.33 25.19 30.65
C ASP A 636 51.41 25.57 29.62
N PRO A 637 52.36 26.48 29.94
CA PRO A 637 53.42 26.87 29.02
C PRO A 637 54.62 25.92 29.16
N GLY A 638 54.71 24.91 28.29
CA GLY A 638 55.73 23.85 28.37
C GLY A 638 56.53 23.60 27.08
N THR A 639 57.49 24.48 26.78
CA THR A 639 58.79 24.22 26.10
C THR A 639 58.87 23.64 24.67
N GLY A 640 59.31 24.47 23.71
CA GLY A 640 59.84 24.05 22.40
C GLY A 640 61.27 23.46 22.46
N PRO A 641 61.81 23.00 21.31
CA PRO A 641 62.97 23.72 20.76
C PRO A 641 63.07 23.75 19.21
N THR A 642 63.30 24.97 18.69
CA THR A 642 64.24 25.40 17.62
C THR A 642 64.56 24.51 16.39
N ASP A 643 64.26 25.09 15.22
CA ASP A 643 64.87 24.91 13.87
C ASP A 643 66.34 25.38 13.83
N PRO A 644 67.20 24.92 12.88
CA PRO A 644 67.45 25.76 11.68
C PRO A 644 67.81 25.01 10.36
N GLY A 645 67.22 25.46 9.23
CA GLY A 645 68.04 26.01 8.12
C GLY A 645 67.98 25.42 6.68
N THR A 646 67.38 26.21 5.77
CA THR A 646 67.85 26.71 4.44
C THR A 646 68.13 25.78 3.21
N ASP A 647 67.21 25.85 2.21
CA ASP A 647 67.30 26.32 0.77
C ASP A 647 68.49 25.95 -0.17
N PRO A 648 68.47 26.14 -1.52
CA PRO A 648 67.43 26.25 -2.59
C PRO A 648 67.70 25.35 -3.84
N SER A 649 66.73 25.26 -4.79
CA SER A 649 66.90 25.64 -6.22
C SER A 649 65.98 24.89 -7.21
N GLU A 650 65.16 25.65 -7.93
CA GLU A 650 64.57 25.39 -9.25
C GLU A 650 65.64 25.50 -10.38
N PRO A 651 65.45 25.07 -11.66
CA PRO A 651 64.51 25.75 -12.58
C PRO A 651 63.91 24.98 -13.82
N THR A 652 62.78 25.51 -14.33
CA THR A 652 62.35 25.75 -15.76
C THR A 652 62.05 24.62 -16.79
N ASP A 653 60.77 24.52 -17.22
CA ASP A 653 60.09 24.66 -18.56
C ASP A 653 60.92 24.52 -19.89
N PRO A 654 60.38 24.25 -21.14
CA PRO A 654 58.98 24.25 -21.64
C PRO A 654 58.54 23.25 -22.76
N GLY A 655 57.22 23.17 -23.02
CA GLY A 655 56.65 23.38 -24.37
C GLY A 655 56.12 22.21 -25.25
N THR A 656 54.85 22.37 -25.66
CA THR A 656 54.27 22.22 -27.03
C THR A 656 53.87 20.85 -27.64
N GLU A 657 52.54 20.68 -27.86
CA GLU A 657 51.87 20.08 -29.04
C GLU A 657 52.05 20.98 -30.31
N PRO A 658 51.69 20.62 -31.58
CA PRO A 658 50.68 19.64 -32.04
C PRO A 658 50.96 18.86 -33.39
N THR A 659 49.96 18.06 -33.81
CA THR A 659 49.53 17.66 -35.19
C THR A 659 50.14 16.47 -35.98
N GLU A 660 49.17 15.72 -36.53
CA GLU A 660 49.04 14.61 -37.50
C GLU A 660 49.94 14.55 -38.76
N PRO A 661 49.96 13.41 -39.50
CA PRO A 661 49.14 13.33 -40.73
C PRO A 661 48.55 11.95 -41.14
N GLY A 662 47.28 11.95 -41.58
CA GLY A 662 46.88 11.65 -42.99
C GLY A 662 46.77 10.20 -43.52
N GLU A 663 45.55 9.85 -43.96
CA GLU A 663 45.08 8.63 -44.66
C GLU A 663 45.67 8.37 -46.09
N PRO A 664 45.22 7.30 -46.80
CA PRO A 664 44.07 7.49 -47.72
C PRO A 664 43.04 6.34 -47.82
N GLY A 665 41.75 6.70 -47.67
CA GLY A 665 40.55 6.41 -48.46
C GLY A 665 40.30 5.11 -49.26
N VAL A 666 39.05 4.59 -49.20
CA VAL A 666 37.96 4.76 -50.20
C VAL A 666 36.87 3.65 -50.03
N ASP A 667 35.63 4.08 -49.80
CA ASP A 667 34.30 3.40 -49.81
C ASP A 667 33.73 3.34 -51.28
N PRO A 668 32.62 2.68 -51.71
CA PRO A 668 31.58 1.91 -51.01
C PRO A 668 31.09 0.59 -51.68
N SER A 669 30.30 -0.21 -50.95
CA SER A 669 29.27 -1.10 -51.54
C SER A 669 28.17 -1.43 -50.51
N ALA A 670 26.94 -1.15 -50.89
CA ALA A 670 25.70 -1.33 -50.12
C ALA A 670 25.40 -2.79 -49.69
N PRO A 671 24.52 -3.01 -48.69
CA PRO A 671 24.09 -4.35 -48.30
C PRO A 671 23.12 -4.96 -49.33
N ALA A 672 23.20 -6.29 -49.44
CA ALA A 672 22.40 -7.12 -50.33
C ALA A 672 20.91 -7.16 -49.93
N GLU A 673 20.06 -7.29 -50.96
CA GLU A 673 18.63 -7.60 -50.84
C GLU A 673 18.39 -8.98 -50.16
N PRO A 674 17.32 -9.14 -49.37
CA PRO A 674 16.82 -10.45 -48.99
C PRO A 674 16.10 -11.09 -50.19
N GLY A 675 16.50 -12.32 -50.52
CA GLY A 675 15.90 -13.12 -51.59
C GLY A 675 14.52 -13.67 -51.24
N ASP A 676 13.76 -13.91 -52.30
CA ASP A 676 12.43 -14.52 -52.35
C ASP A 676 12.28 -15.74 -51.43
N GLU A 677 11.36 -15.63 -50.47
CA GLU A 677 10.67 -16.78 -49.87
C GLU A 677 9.40 -17.13 -50.69
N PRO A 678 9.01 -18.41 -50.70
CA PRO A 678 8.06 -18.94 -51.66
C PRO A 678 6.63 -18.43 -51.43
N THR A 679 5.99 -18.04 -52.52
CA THR A 679 4.57 -17.67 -52.59
C THR A 679 3.67 -18.84 -52.18
N VAL A 680 3.14 -18.76 -50.95
CA VAL A 680 1.95 -19.47 -50.49
C VAL A 680 0.71 -18.66 -50.94
N PRO A 681 -0.41 -19.29 -51.34
CA PRO A 681 -1.53 -18.57 -51.96
C PRO A 681 -2.20 -17.62 -50.96
N ALA A 682 -2.67 -16.47 -51.44
CA ALA A 682 -3.67 -15.67 -50.74
C ALA A 682 -5.02 -16.43 -50.73
N ASP A 683 -5.51 -16.75 -49.54
CA ASP A 683 -6.88 -17.12 -49.13
C ASP A 683 -6.75 -17.55 -47.65
N ASP A 684 -7.36 -16.97 -46.61
CA ASP A 684 -8.44 -16.01 -46.45
C ASP A 684 -8.05 -15.14 -45.24
N ALA A 685 -8.01 -13.81 -45.37
CA ALA A 685 -7.95 -12.97 -44.17
C ALA A 685 -9.25 -13.19 -43.37
N PRO A 686 -9.21 -13.28 -42.03
CA PRO A 686 -10.41 -13.48 -41.24
C PRO A 686 -11.41 -12.35 -41.53
N VAL A 687 -12.67 -12.72 -41.73
CA VAL A 687 -13.75 -11.78 -42.05
C VAL A 687 -14.43 -11.38 -40.75
N ALA A 688 -14.40 -10.08 -40.45
CA ALA A 688 -14.99 -9.52 -39.24
C ALA A 688 -16.47 -9.91 -39.09
N ALA A 689 -16.87 -10.27 -37.87
CA ALA A 689 -18.26 -10.59 -37.56
C ALA A 689 -19.17 -9.37 -37.83
N ASP A 690 -20.38 -9.61 -38.36
CA ASP A 690 -21.38 -8.55 -38.50
C ASP A 690 -21.82 -8.08 -37.10
N LEU A 691 -21.77 -6.78 -36.81
CA LEU A 691 -22.14 -6.22 -35.50
C LEU A 691 -23.57 -6.60 -35.06
N SER A 692 -24.47 -6.91 -35.99
CA SER A 692 -25.81 -7.42 -35.66
C SER A 692 -25.83 -8.83 -35.04
N THR A 693 -24.70 -9.54 -35.05
CA THR A 693 -24.51 -10.84 -34.41
C THR A 693 -23.98 -10.73 -32.98
N LEU A 694 -23.61 -9.52 -32.54
CA LEU A 694 -23.26 -9.26 -31.15
C LEU A 694 -24.48 -9.45 -30.26
N THR A 695 -24.27 -10.12 -29.14
CA THR A 695 -25.30 -10.35 -28.13
C THR A 695 -24.77 -9.95 -26.78
N GLU A 696 -25.63 -9.56 -25.85
CA GLU A 696 -25.21 -9.27 -24.47
C GLU A 696 -24.59 -10.49 -23.78
N ALA A 697 -24.94 -11.72 -24.19
CA ALA A 697 -24.32 -12.93 -23.66
C ALA A 697 -22.82 -13.04 -23.99
N THR A 698 -22.34 -12.31 -25.00
CA THR A 698 -20.92 -12.22 -25.37
C THR A 698 -20.34 -10.83 -25.12
N HIS A 699 -21.08 -9.91 -24.49
CA HIS A 699 -20.58 -8.58 -24.12
C HIS A 699 -19.81 -8.64 -22.80
N THR A 700 -18.72 -9.40 -22.79
CA THR A 700 -18.03 -9.83 -21.57
C THR A 700 -16.57 -9.38 -21.51
N LEU A 701 -16.11 -8.59 -22.49
CA LEU A 701 -14.74 -8.09 -22.54
C LEU A 701 -14.67 -6.84 -21.65
N ARG A 702 -13.66 -6.74 -20.80
CA ARG A 702 -13.41 -5.51 -20.03
C ARG A 702 -12.38 -4.68 -20.77
N VAL A 703 -12.62 -3.38 -20.91
CA VAL A 703 -11.61 -2.43 -21.37
C VAL A 703 -10.99 -1.81 -20.13
N ASP A 704 -9.72 -2.14 -19.89
CA ASP A 704 -9.02 -1.75 -18.67
C ASP A 704 -8.39 -0.37 -18.82
N ALA A 705 -7.83 -0.09 -20.00
CA ALA A 705 -7.23 1.19 -20.33
C ALA A 705 -7.25 1.45 -21.84
N VAL A 706 -7.35 2.73 -22.21
CA VAL A 706 -7.12 3.21 -23.58
C VAL A 706 -6.00 4.22 -23.52
N ASP A 707 -4.81 3.84 -23.99
CA ASP A 707 -3.68 4.76 -24.09
C ASP A 707 -3.71 5.42 -25.46
N VAL A 708 -4.19 6.66 -25.48
CA VAL A 708 -4.32 7.45 -26.71
C VAL A 708 -2.95 7.90 -27.25
N GLU A 709 -1.93 8.03 -26.41
CA GLU A 709 -0.58 8.44 -26.82
C GLU A 709 0.21 7.27 -27.42
N ALA A 710 0.14 6.10 -26.80
CA ALA A 710 0.72 4.87 -27.34
C ALA A 710 -0.13 4.24 -28.45
N GLY A 711 -1.38 4.69 -28.62
CA GLY A 711 -2.34 4.14 -29.58
C GLY A 711 -2.70 2.69 -29.25
N THR A 712 -2.86 2.35 -27.97
CA THR A 712 -3.15 0.98 -27.52
C THR A 712 -4.43 0.91 -26.70
N VAL A 713 -5.01 -0.28 -26.64
CA VAL A 713 -6.11 -0.61 -25.73
C VAL A 713 -5.74 -1.86 -24.94
N THR A 714 -5.78 -1.77 -23.62
CA THR A 714 -5.61 -2.92 -22.72
C THR A 714 -6.98 -3.44 -22.33
N VAL A 715 -7.16 -4.74 -22.50
CA VAL A 715 -8.42 -5.43 -22.26
C VAL A 715 -8.23 -6.72 -21.48
N THR A 716 -9.24 -7.09 -20.72
CA THR A 716 -9.30 -8.35 -19.98
C THR A 716 -10.45 -9.19 -20.53
N VAL A 717 -10.12 -10.38 -21.05
CA VAL A 717 -11.12 -11.38 -21.44
C VAL A 717 -11.59 -12.16 -20.19
N PRO A 718 -12.81 -12.71 -20.18
CA PRO A 718 -13.25 -13.61 -19.12
C PRO A 718 -12.24 -14.74 -18.88
N ARG A 719 -12.04 -15.15 -17.62
CA ARG A 719 -11.07 -16.20 -17.24
C ARG A 719 -11.24 -17.51 -18.03
N ALA A 720 -12.47 -17.87 -18.41
CA ALA A 720 -12.74 -19.05 -19.24
C ALA A 720 -12.19 -18.94 -20.68
N LEU A 721 -11.78 -17.74 -21.10
CA LEU A 721 -11.22 -17.40 -22.41
C LEU A 721 -9.74 -17.00 -22.34
N ALA A 722 -9.12 -16.96 -21.14
CA ALA A 722 -7.71 -16.62 -20.95
C ALA A 722 -6.78 -17.61 -21.67
N GLY A 723 -5.69 -17.11 -22.25
CA GLY A 723 -4.74 -17.93 -23.02
C GLY A 723 -5.27 -18.49 -24.34
N ILE A 724 -6.53 -18.23 -24.71
CA ILE A 724 -7.11 -18.66 -26.00
C ILE A 724 -6.80 -17.58 -27.06
N PRO A 725 -6.18 -17.94 -28.21
CA PRO A 725 -5.99 -16.99 -29.30
C PRO A 725 -7.32 -16.65 -29.98
N PHE A 726 -7.55 -15.36 -30.21
CA PHE A 726 -8.70 -14.85 -30.95
C PHE A 726 -8.26 -13.94 -32.10
N ASP A 727 -9.07 -13.91 -33.15
CA ASP A 727 -9.00 -12.91 -34.21
C ASP A 727 -9.62 -11.60 -33.69
N TRP A 728 -8.80 -10.56 -33.49
CA TRP A 728 -9.25 -9.29 -32.93
C TRP A 728 -9.64 -8.28 -34.01
N PHE A 729 -10.79 -7.64 -33.85
CA PHE A 729 -11.27 -6.59 -34.75
C PHE A 729 -11.72 -5.34 -34.00
N VAL A 730 -11.37 -4.16 -34.52
CA VAL A 730 -11.98 -2.88 -34.12
C VAL A 730 -12.97 -2.42 -35.18
N HIS A 731 -14.21 -2.19 -34.78
CA HIS A 731 -15.33 -1.87 -35.67
C HIS A 731 -15.66 -0.38 -35.68
N SER A 732 -14.77 0.40 -36.30
CA SER A 732 -15.05 1.73 -36.90
C SER A 732 -15.37 1.58 -38.39
N ASP A 733 -14.46 0.90 -39.11
CA ASP A 733 -14.57 0.42 -40.50
C ASP A 733 -14.24 -1.10 -40.61
N ALA A 734 -14.26 -1.82 -39.47
CA ALA A 734 -13.94 -3.24 -39.30
C ALA A 734 -12.50 -3.61 -39.73
N GLU A 735 -11.54 -3.25 -38.87
CA GLU A 735 -10.11 -3.50 -39.09
C GLU A 735 -9.57 -4.62 -38.20
N TYR A 736 -8.70 -5.46 -38.79
CA TYR A 736 -8.10 -6.61 -38.12
C TYR A 736 -6.83 -6.23 -37.37
N LEU A 737 -6.77 -6.55 -36.06
CA LEU A 737 -5.67 -6.21 -35.16
C LEU A 737 -4.67 -7.37 -34.96
N GLY A 738 -5.04 -8.59 -35.36
CA GLY A 738 -4.19 -9.78 -35.27
C GLY A 738 -4.81 -10.93 -34.48
N GLU A 739 -4.16 -12.10 -34.57
CA GLU A 739 -4.52 -13.29 -33.79
C GLU A 739 -3.65 -13.29 -32.54
N LEU A 740 -4.25 -12.99 -31.39
CA LEU A 740 -3.53 -12.79 -30.13
C LEU A 740 -4.27 -13.49 -28.99
N ALA A 741 -3.51 -14.11 -28.10
CA ALA A 741 -3.98 -14.67 -26.84
C ALA A 741 -3.62 -13.71 -25.71
N SER A 742 -4.51 -13.59 -24.72
CA SER A 742 -4.19 -12.97 -23.45
C SER A 742 -3.25 -13.83 -22.60
N ASP A 743 -2.69 -13.24 -21.56
CA ASP A 743 -1.98 -14.00 -20.52
C ASP A 743 -2.92 -14.91 -19.71
N ASP A 744 -2.35 -15.62 -18.73
CA ASP A 744 -3.08 -16.58 -17.88
C ASP A 744 -4.15 -15.91 -16.99
N ASP A 745 -4.04 -14.58 -16.80
CA ASP A 745 -5.00 -13.76 -16.05
C ASP A 745 -6.07 -13.14 -16.98
N GLY A 746 -5.95 -13.34 -18.29
CA GLY A 746 -6.91 -12.87 -19.28
C GLY A 746 -6.61 -11.47 -19.82
N VAL A 747 -5.47 -10.86 -19.47
CA VAL A 747 -5.11 -9.50 -19.90
C VAL A 747 -4.33 -9.51 -21.21
N LEU A 748 -4.60 -8.53 -22.07
CA LEU A 748 -3.90 -8.31 -23.34
C LEU A 748 -3.93 -6.83 -23.72
N THR A 749 -2.80 -6.30 -24.19
CA THR A 749 -2.74 -4.99 -24.83
C THR A 749 -2.70 -5.14 -26.35
N LEU A 750 -3.63 -4.47 -27.03
CA LEU A 750 -3.77 -4.45 -28.48
C LEU A 750 -3.34 -3.10 -29.04
N GLN A 751 -2.60 -3.11 -30.14
CA GLN A 751 -2.28 -1.89 -30.88
C GLN A 751 -3.49 -1.47 -31.72
N LEU A 752 -3.95 -0.24 -31.56
CA LEU A 752 -5.02 0.35 -32.36
C LEU A 752 -4.49 0.87 -33.70
N PRO A 753 -5.34 0.97 -34.74
CA PRO A 753 -4.97 1.59 -36.01
C PRO A 753 -4.50 3.02 -35.81
N VAL A 754 -3.40 3.39 -36.48
CA VAL A 754 -2.76 4.71 -36.35
C VAL A 754 -3.63 5.88 -36.84
N ASP A 755 -4.67 5.58 -37.62
CA ASP A 755 -5.65 6.50 -38.17
C ASP A 755 -7.07 6.29 -37.59
N LEU A 756 -7.19 5.57 -36.47
CA LEU A 756 -8.46 5.38 -35.78
C LEU A 756 -9.06 6.73 -35.38
N ALA A 757 -10.23 7.05 -35.93
CA ALA A 757 -10.88 8.32 -35.70
C ALA A 757 -11.33 8.51 -34.24
N SER A 758 -11.41 9.76 -33.78
CA SER A 758 -12.01 10.07 -32.48
C SER A 758 -13.49 9.65 -32.46
N GLY A 759 -13.91 8.92 -31.42
CA GLY A 759 -15.26 8.38 -31.29
C GLY A 759 -15.35 7.12 -30.43
N THR A 760 -16.55 6.56 -30.34
CA THR A 760 -16.79 5.25 -29.71
C THR A 760 -16.59 4.13 -30.73
N HIS A 761 -15.81 3.14 -30.36
CA HIS A 761 -15.46 1.98 -31.18
C HIS A 761 -15.90 0.69 -30.49
N THR A 762 -16.15 -0.35 -31.28
CA THR A 762 -16.46 -1.70 -30.75
C THR A 762 -15.28 -2.62 -31.01
N LEU A 763 -14.74 -3.23 -29.96
CA LEU A 763 -13.67 -4.22 -30.04
C LEU A 763 -14.27 -5.63 -29.90
N VAL A 764 -13.92 -6.52 -30.81
CA VAL A 764 -14.49 -7.87 -30.91
C VAL A 764 -13.38 -8.90 -30.94
N ALA A 765 -13.46 -9.88 -30.04
CA ALA A 765 -12.68 -11.11 -30.09
C ALA A 765 -13.50 -12.20 -30.80
N GLN A 766 -13.04 -12.62 -31.98
CA GLN A 766 -13.71 -13.61 -32.82
C GLN A 766 -12.92 -14.93 -32.82
N ARG A 767 -13.62 -16.07 -32.87
CA ARG A 767 -13.01 -17.38 -33.08
C ARG A 767 -12.77 -17.62 -34.56
N THR A 768 -11.88 -18.55 -34.89
CA THR A 768 -11.54 -18.94 -36.27
C THR A 768 -12.74 -19.44 -37.09
N ASP A 769 -13.83 -19.89 -36.44
CA ASP A 769 -15.09 -20.29 -37.11
C ASP A 769 -16.03 -19.11 -37.42
N GLY A 770 -15.62 -17.90 -37.06
CA GLY A 770 -16.35 -16.66 -37.26
C GLY A 770 -17.29 -16.29 -36.11
N SER A 771 -17.42 -17.10 -35.06
CA SER A 771 -18.28 -16.79 -33.90
C SER A 771 -17.63 -15.77 -32.95
N VAL A 772 -18.45 -14.89 -32.38
CA VAL A 772 -17.96 -13.90 -31.40
C VAL A 772 -17.76 -14.57 -30.05
N ALA A 773 -16.54 -14.48 -29.52
CA ALA A 773 -16.19 -15.01 -28.21
C ALA A 773 -16.49 -14.00 -27.10
N THR A 774 -16.06 -12.76 -27.30
CA THR A 774 -16.36 -11.65 -26.40
C THR A 774 -16.25 -10.31 -27.16
N TRP A 775 -16.89 -9.26 -26.67
CA TRP A 775 -16.76 -7.91 -27.23
C TRP A 775 -16.96 -6.85 -26.15
N ALA A 776 -16.57 -5.60 -26.43
CA ALA A 776 -16.85 -4.39 -25.64
C ALA A 776 -16.78 -3.12 -26.49
N THR A 777 -17.25 -1.99 -25.95
CA THR A 777 -17.04 -0.66 -26.55
C THR A 777 -16.02 0.15 -25.76
N PHE A 778 -15.24 0.98 -26.45
CA PHE A 778 -14.35 1.96 -25.83
C PHE A 778 -14.44 3.30 -26.54
N ALA A 779 -14.12 4.38 -25.83
CA ALA A 779 -13.98 5.72 -26.41
C ALA A 779 -12.51 6.00 -26.71
N PHE A 780 -12.24 6.56 -27.89
CA PHE A 780 -10.92 7.02 -28.31
C PHE A 780 -11.03 8.50 -28.67
N VAL A 781 -10.30 9.39 -27.98
CA VAL A 781 -10.49 10.85 -28.11
C VAL A 781 -9.17 11.53 -28.45
N ILE A 782 -9.13 12.19 -29.61
CA ILE A 782 -8.01 13.04 -30.05
C ILE A 782 -8.49 14.50 -30.07
N ASP A 783 -7.73 15.44 -29.53
CA ASP A 783 -8.03 16.88 -29.56
C ASP A 783 -8.14 17.37 -31.02
N PRO A 784 -9.30 17.91 -31.45
CA PRO A 784 -9.48 18.39 -32.82
C PRO A 784 -8.69 19.68 -33.15
N VAL A 785 -8.12 20.37 -32.15
CA VAL A 785 -7.34 21.62 -32.31
C VAL A 785 -5.84 21.34 -32.36
N THR A 786 -5.34 20.43 -31.52
CA THR A 786 -3.90 20.12 -31.41
C THR A 786 -3.49 18.83 -32.11
N GLY A 787 -4.44 17.92 -32.40
CA GLY A 787 -4.14 16.59 -32.91
C GLY A 787 -3.35 15.72 -31.92
N GLN A 788 -3.46 16.01 -30.61
CA GLN A 788 -2.76 15.32 -29.53
C GLN A 788 -3.76 14.65 -28.57
N PRO A 789 -3.33 13.62 -27.82
CA PRO A 789 -4.13 12.96 -26.77
C PRO A 789 -4.59 13.96 -25.70
N THR A 790 -5.86 13.90 -25.27
CA THR A 790 -6.34 14.66 -24.11
C THR A 790 -6.52 13.73 -22.92
N GLY A 791 -5.61 13.79 -21.95
CA GLY A 791 -5.72 13.06 -20.67
C GLY A 791 -6.73 13.66 -19.70
N GLU A 792 -7.96 13.95 -20.15
CA GLU A 792 -9.08 14.14 -19.23
C GLU A 792 -9.69 12.78 -18.93
N LEU A 793 -9.79 12.44 -17.64
CA LEU A 793 -10.57 11.30 -17.16
C LEU A 793 -11.93 11.29 -17.85
N ALA A 794 -12.19 10.24 -18.63
CA ALA A 794 -13.48 10.03 -19.26
C ALA A 794 -14.54 9.92 -18.16
N PHE A 795 -15.37 10.96 -18.05
CA PHE A 795 -16.67 10.91 -17.41
C PHE A 795 -17.41 9.65 -17.87
N THR A 796 -17.60 8.67 -16.97
CA THR A 796 -18.55 7.59 -17.20
C THR A 796 -19.95 8.13 -16.93
N GLY A 797 -20.77 8.11 -17.99
CA GLY A 797 -21.90 9.03 -18.10
C GLY A 797 -23.12 8.70 -17.25
N ALA A 798 -23.77 9.76 -16.78
CA ALA A 798 -25.20 9.81 -16.54
C ALA A 798 -25.68 11.24 -16.82
N ASP A 799 -26.00 11.54 -18.08
CA ASP A 799 -27.06 12.47 -18.50
C ASP A 799 -27.06 12.70 -20.02
N VAL A 800 -27.64 11.78 -20.79
CA VAL A 800 -28.25 12.12 -22.09
C VAL A 800 -29.47 11.23 -22.34
N LEU A 801 -30.66 11.72 -22.02
CA LEU A 801 -31.91 11.18 -22.57
C LEU A 801 -32.13 11.72 -24.01
N PRO A 802 -32.82 10.96 -24.89
CA PRO A 802 -32.62 11.00 -26.33
C PRO A 802 -33.53 12.03 -27.03
N LEU A 803 -32.98 12.71 -28.04
CA LEU A 803 -33.73 13.63 -28.89
C LEU A 803 -33.58 13.21 -30.36
N ALA A 804 -34.46 12.32 -30.84
CA ALA A 804 -34.86 12.26 -32.25
C ALA A 804 -36.07 11.34 -32.49
N ALA A 805 -37.27 11.92 -32.57
CA ALA A 805 -38.33 11.42 -33.42
C ALA A 805 -39.04 12.63 -34.05
N GLY A 806 -38.78 12.87 -35.33
CA GLY A 806 -39.33 14.00 -36.07
C GLY A 806 -40.76 13.78 -36.55
N SER A 807 -41.55 14.86 -36.64
CA SER A 807 -42.09 15.38 -37.91
C SER A 807 -43.29 16.32 -37.71
N ALA A 808 -43.25 17.42 -38.48
CA ALA A 808 -44.38 18.14 -39.09
C ALA A 808 -44.93 19.43 -38.43
N LEU A 809 -45.16 20.40 -39.34
CA LEU A 809 -45.99 21.62 -39.28
C LEU A 809 -45.39 22.95 -38.76
N ALA A 810 -44.74 23.66 -39.69
CA ALA A 810 -45.28 24.85 -40.38
C ALA A 810 -45.93 26.02 -39.59
N ILE A 811 -45.40 27.22 -39.88
CA ILE A 811 -46.06 28.54 -40.07
C ILE A 811 -46.06 29.58 -38.92
N ALA A 812 -45.65 30.79 -39.34
CA ALA A 812 -45.90 32.15 -38.84
C ALA A 812 -45.02 32.67 -37.68
N ALA A 813 -44.06 33.56 -37.92
CA ALA A 813 -44.16 34.98 -38.31
C ALA A 813 -44.59 35.92 -37.16
N GLY A 814 -43.77 36.95 -36.90
CA GLY A 814 -44.28 38.26 -36.48
C GLY A 814 -43.58 38.94 -35.30
N LEU A 815 -42.66 39.86 -35.64
CA LEU A 815 -42.47 41.20 -35.05
C LEU A 815 -42.66 41.42 -33.53
N GLY A 816 -41.58 41.85 -32.88
CA GLY A 816 -41.37 43.29 -32.67
C GLY A 816 -41.62 43.91 -31.27
N ILE A 817 -40.68 44.82 -30.95
CA ILE A 817 -40.82 46.07 -30.18
C ILE A 817 -40.57 46.01 -28.65
N ALA A 818 -39.30 46.28 -28.31
CA ALA A 818 -38.78 47.52 -27.69
C ALA A 818 -39.47 48.21 -26.48
N LEU A 819 -38.57 48.62 -25.57
CA LEU A 819 -38.54 49.83 -24.73
C LEU A 819 -39.28 49.84 -23.39
N ALA A 820 -38.48 49.57 -22.35
CA ALA A 820 -38.07 50.52 -21.32
C ALA A 820 -39.10 51.54 -20.79
N ALA A 821 -39.27 51.57 -19.47
CA ALA A 821 -38.53 52.48 -18.59
C ALA A 821 -39.31 52.83 -17.31
N ARG A 822 -38.57 52.78 -16.19
CA ARG A 822 -38.43 53.80 -15.13
C ARG A 822 -38.50 53.11 -13.77
N ARG A 823 -37.39 52.97 -13.06
CA ARG A 823 -36.49 53.98 -12.43
C ARG A 823 -36.70 53.93 -10.91
N ARG A 824 -35.54 53.74 -10.27
CA ARG A 824 -35.15 54.11 -8.91
C ARG A 824 -35.58 53.18 -7.77
N ARG A 825 -34.58 52.38 -7.37
CA ARG A 825 -34.06 52.20 -5.99
C ARG A 825 -35.05 52.63 -4.90
N VAL A 826 -35.55 51.68 -4.13
CA VAL A 826 -34.83 51.13 -2.97
C VAL A 826 -34.94 49.61 -3.06
#